data_AF-A0A9D7YM47-F1
#
_entry.id   AF-A0A9D7YM47-F1
#
_cell.length_a   1.000
_cell.length_b   1.000
_cell.length_c   1.000
_cell.angle_alpha   90.00
_cell.angle_beta   90.00
_cell.angle_gamma   90.00
#
_symmetry.space_group_name_H-M   'P 1'
#
loop_
_entity.id
_entity.type
_entity.pdbx_description
1 polymer ?
#
loop_
_entity_poly.entity_id
_entity_poly.type
_entity_poly.pdbx_seq_one_letter_code
_entity_poly.pdbx_strand_id
1 'polypeptide(L)'
;PDKPLALFSSVGPTRDGRQKPLMAAPGVRVLSVRSRPSANDPAGYVRMSGTSMAAPHVTGTVALMLEAAGAHPVAALRRALFSTLDAPPVRTASRHAERWGYGILNIEAAVAAARRLRDGHHPVAVPLELASGDEATLTTAQQETIVMERELEAARALDFALESEYFYTPETATEPPANTAPAPPVGTERPAALPPEPAVAATPPQPEPVPEPTPALPEPVAEPLPASPGVSAQPLPDPKTLINMAINPQAPSTQVIGWPGTRLAVPLIAGDIILRGRHRHRGRATMVSRPRVLPRRGVCGRRGTAKEAGFYAETISEAGFERIAGPDGLLLPDITIIRSAEAVRADNSHVYPIVPVVGRPTIRIGSTGPAVMDAQARLNAVHALWTASGQPGVDRCPLNVDGAFGRATRLATLSFQRNAFPAEPSQHDGVIGPRTWRALMAAANLAPPPPVPVAPIVPAAEAAETITPAQIGTNLAAITMTSTSVDLGLKPNAVDFNAIAYANTPSKRAIFRQLAVARNGEATAEERLAALRATVAPGTTPSARTRQRIAAAEAAVARNHAAVERASTAIRTWLQSNGHAHNRRLREIARQRQTADRALARARRGRDQAAIQQAEQRVATLEADRTTAHAEVDRLIATFVPLVPITQNRHVLQVDGETIRLHDNVIAYATIDARGFEGKGDNDSRALVTTRLGQFATGDHLRILSIISHHEGTFSNVNTWDRAIVTWGFIQWTFGEGGDGSLVALLAEIKRREPQLFENRMERYGLDVTSTGAQLTRADGTVLNGGPAALAMQTDAKLIAVLSRLGVEQVVQQIQIEHAIATKITALRARRVTGHPVTIGDVVSSAYGVGVMTDRHVGSGVGRVTQTVKAALDQFVQGNTGADLTQEVWKARAERAVVAALAAIDPHRASAFASFSNARGSFAP
;
A
#
# COMPACT_ATOMS: atom_id res chain seq x y z
N PRO A 1 21.21 -31.19 -19.21
CA PRO A 1 19.79 -31.47 -19.56
C PRO A 1 19.39 -30.86 -20.90
N ASP A 2 18.91 -31.68 -21.84
CA ASP A 2 18.63 -31.26 -23.23
C ASP A 2 17.25 -30.62 -23.41
N LYS A 3 16.61 -30.21 -22.31
CA LYS A 3 15.21 -29.76 -22.29
C LYS A 3 15.14 -28.23 -22.22
N PRO A 4 14.29 -27.59 -23.05
CA PRO A 4 14.12 -26.14 -23.03
C PRO A 4 13.45 -25.66 -21.73
N LEU A 5 13.69 -24.40 -21.36
CA LEU A 5 13.01 -23.76 -20.23
C LEU A 5 11.49 -23.76 -20.46
N ALA A 6 10.71 -24.00 -19.41
CA ALA A 6 9.25 -24.02 -19.50
C ALA A 6 8.70 -22.65 -19.97
N LEU A 7 7.78 -22.67 -20.94
CA LEU A 7 7.20 -21.43 -21.51
C LEU A 7 6.50 -20.56 -20.46
N PHE A 8 5.90 -21.17 -19.43
CA PHE A 8 5.25 -20.48 -18.32
C PHE A 8 6.23 -19.93 -17.27
N SER A 9 7.52 -20.25 -17.35
CA SER A 9 8.50 -19.77 -16.37
C SER A 9 8.66 -18.26 -16.52
N SER A 10 8.32 -17.53 -15.46
CA SER A 10 8.47 -16.08 -15.39
C SER A 10 9.89 -15.66 -15.74
N VAL A 11 9.99 -14.53 -16.42
CA VAL A 11 11.26 -13.94 -16.87
C VAL A 11 11.58 -12.74 -16.00
N GLY A 12 12.85 -12.52 -15.74
CA GLY A 12 13.32 -11.20 -15.36
C GLY A 12 14.14 -10.56 -16.49
N PRO A 13 15.02 -9.60 -16.16
CA PRO A 13 15.29 -9.09 -14.80
C PRO A 13 14.04 -8.49 -14.13
N THR A 14 14.08 -8.33 -12.81
CA THR A 14 13.00 -7.63 -12.09
C THR A 14 12.86 -6.20 -12.60
N ARG A 15 11.72 -5.55 -12.33
CA ARG A 15 11.46 -4.17 -12.78
C ARG A 15 12.50 -3.13 -12.32
N ASP A 16 13.30 -3.49 -11.33
CA ASP A 16 14.42 -2.72 -10.76
C ASP A 16 15.81 -3.18 -11.27
N GLY A 17 15.87 -3.98 -12.34
CA GLY A 17 17.11 -4.38 -13.01
C GLY A 17 17.88 -5.53 -12.37
N ARG A 18 17.48 -6.03 -11.19
CA ARG A 18 18.18 -7.17 -10.54
C ARG A 18 17.97 -8.47 -11.32
N GLN A 19 19.02 -9.29 -11.36
CA GLN A 19 18.99 -10.59 -12.03
C GLN A 19 17.99 -11.54 -11.34
N LYS A 20 16.92 -11.88 -12.06
CA LYS A 20 15.93 -12.92 -11.72
C LYS A 20 15.44 -13.62 -12.99
N PRO A 21 15.09 -14.92 -12.94
CA PRO A 21 15.31 -15.85 -11.82
C PRO A 21 16.80 -16.03 -11.50
N LEU A 22 17.11 -16.57 -10.31
CA LEU A 22 18.51 -16.79 -9.89
C LEU A 22 19.08 -18.13 -10.39
N MET A 23 18.22 -19.14 -10.58
CA MET A 23 18.60 -20.46 -11.11
C MET A 23 17.35 -21.16 -11.65
N ALA A 24 17.54 -22.20 -12.45
CA ALA A 24 16.49 -23.09 -12.93
C ALA A 24 16.51 -24.44 -12.20
N ALA A 25 15.34 -25.03 -11.97
CA ALA A 25 15.19 -26.36 -11.35
C ALA A 25 13.99 -27.13 -11.96
N PRO A 26 13.89 -28.47 -11.79
CA PRO A 26 12.82 -29.27 -12.37
C PRO A 26 11.42 -28.84 -11.91
N GLY A 27 10.59 -28.34 -12.85
CA GLY A 27 9.25 -27.84 -12.56
C GLY A 27 8.16 -28.29 -13.53
N VAL A 28 8.42 -29.24 -14.43
CA VAL A 28 7.46 -29.69 -15.45
C VAL A 28 7.10 -31.16 -15.21
N ARG A 29 5.80 -31.45 -15.06
CA ARG A 29 5.24 -32.79 -14.80
C ARG A 29 5.89 -33.52 -13.62
N VAL A 30 6.17 -32.80 -12.55
CA VAL A 30 6.70 -33.34 -11.29
C VAL A 30 5.62 -34.20 -10.62
N LEU A 31 5.91 -35.48 -10.42
CA LEU A 31 5.04 -36.40 -9.68
C LEU A 31 5.24 -36.17 -8.18
N SER A 32 4.18 -35.84 -7.44
CA SER A 32 4.23 -35.66 -6.00
C SER A 32 2.94 -36.10 -5.33
N VAL A 33 2.93 -36.15 -3.99
CA VAL A 33 1.79 -36.63 -3.20
C VAL A 33 0.60 -35.68 -3.31
N ARG A 34 -0.61 -36.24 -3.36
CA ARG A 34 -1.88 -35.49 -3.34
C ARG A 34 -2.86 -36.20 -2.42
N SER A 35 -3.54 -35.43 -1.58
CA SER A 35 -4.60 -35.93 -0.69
C SER A 35 -5.88 -36.39 -1.41
N ARG A 36 -5.97 -36.19 -2.73
CA ARG A 36 -7.10 -36.61 -3.57
C ARG A 36 -6.59 -37.48 -4.73
N PRO A 37 -7.27 -38.60 -5.06
CA PRO A 37 -6.91 -39.44 -6.18
C PRO A 37 -6.93 -38.64 -7.50
N SER A 38 -5.96 -38.90 -8.37
CA SER A 38 -5.95 -38.42 -9.75
C SER A 38 -6.32 -39.60 -10.66
N ALA A 39 -7.18 -39.37 -11.66
CA ALA A 39 -7.60 -40.44 -12.58
C ALA A 39 -6.44 -41.00 -13.44
N ASN A 40 -5.36 -40.23 -13.59
CA ASN A 40 -4.28 -40.50 -14.55
C ASN A 40 -2.92 -40.76 -13.87
N ASP A 41 -2.85 -40.80 -12.54
CA ASP A 41 -1.61 -41.01 -11.78
C ASP A 41 -1.82 -42.06 -10.67
N PRO A 42 -0.76 -42.66 -10.11
CA PRO A 42 -0.87 -43.60 -9.00
C PRO A 42 -1.68 -43.05 -7.83
N ALA A 43 -2.41 -43.91 -7.12
CA ALA A 43 -3.23 -43.51 -5.99
C ALA A 43 -2.40 -42.76 -4.93
N GLY A 44 -2.87 -41.57 -4.54
CA GLY A 44 -2.16 -40.68 -3.62
C GLY A 44 -1.09 -39.78 -4.26
N TYR A 45 -0.96 -39.79 -5.58
CA TYR A 45 0.01 -38.98 -6.33
C TYR A 45 -0.64 -38.18 -7.47
N VAL A 46 0.04 -37.13 -7.92
CA VAL A 46 -0.33 -36.33 -9.08
C VAL A 46 0.90 -35.75 -9.78
N ARG A 47 0.88 -35.66 -11.11
CA ARG A 47 1.85 -34.85 -11.86
C ARG A 47 1.37 -33.42 -12.03
N MET A 48 2.18 -32.44 -11.63
CA MET A 48 1.91 -31.02 -11.82
C MET A 48 3.11 -30.28 -12.42
N SER A 49 2.85 -29.13 -13.04
CA SER A 49 3.86 -28.26 -13.64
C SER A 49 3.74 -26.85 -13.09
N GLY A 50 4.86 -26.20 -12.77
CA GLY A 50 4.93 -24.84 -12.29
C GLY A 50 6.28 -24.52 -11.66
N THR A 51 6.63 -23.23 -11.56
CA THR A 51 7.76 -22.79 -10.73
C THR A 51 7.53 -23.13 -9.25
N SER A 52 6.27 -23.26 -8.82
CA SER A 52 5.88 -23.83 -7.53
C SER A 52 6.31 -25.29 -7.33
N MET A 53 6.55 -26.05 -8.41
CA MET A 53 7.10 -27.41 -8.35
C MET A 53 8.63 -27.44 -8.45
N ALA A 54 9.24 -26.39 -9.04
CA ALA A 54 10.69 -26.20 -9.05
C ALA A 54 11.24 -25.75 -7.69
N ALA A 55 10.53 -24.86 -6.99
CA ALA A 55 10.92 -24.37 -5.66
C ALA A 55 11.23 -25.48 -4.63
N PRO A 56 10.38 -26.52 -4.43
CA PRO A 56 10.66 -27.57 -3.46
C PRO A 56 11.86 -28.46 -3.84
N HIS A 57 12.27 -28.55 -5.11
CA HIS A 57 13.52 -29.23 -5.47
C HIS A 57 14.73 -28.47 -4.92
N VAL A 58 14.77 -27.14 -5.08
CA VAL A 58 15.82 -26.30 -4.52
C VAL A 58 15.80 -26.37 -2.99
N THR A 59 14.62 -26.31 -2.37
CA THR A 59 14.47 -26.46 -0.90
C THR A 59 15.01 -27.80 -0.40
N GLY A 60 14.69 -28.91 -1.08
CA GLY A 60 15.22 -30.23 -0.76
C GLY A 60 16.74 -30.30 -0.90
N THR A 61 17.31 -29.70 -1.94
CA THR A 61 18.77 -29.63 -2.10
C THR A 61 19.43 -28.85 -0.98
N VAL A 62 18.90 -27.69 -0.58
CA VAL A 62 19.45 -26.92 0.55
C VAL A 62 19.35 -27.71 1.86
N ALA A 63 18.27 -28.48 2.06
CA ALA A 63 18.17 -29.36 3.23
C ALA A 63 19.25 -30.45 3.23
N LEU A 64 19.53 -31.08 2.08
CA LEU A 64 20.63 -32.03 1.94
C LEU A 64 22.00 -31.38 2.15
N MET A 65 22.18 -30.14 1.69
CA MET A 65 23.41 -29.37 1.94
C MET A 65 23.58 -29.06 3.42
N LEU A 66 22.51 -28.68 4.13
CA LEU A 66 22.54 -28.44 5.58
C LEU A 66 22.86 -29.72 6.36
N GLU A 67 22.29 -30.85 5.94
CA GLU A 67 22.62 -32.17 6.53
C GLU A 67 24.09 -32.55 6.27
N ALA A 68 24.60 -32.28 5.07
CA ALA A 68 25.96 -32.59 4.69
C ALA A 68 27.02 -31.67 5.31
N ALA A 69 26.71 -30.37 5.43
CA ALA A 69 27.61 -29.36 5.95
C ALA A 69 27.56 -29.27 7.49
N GLY A 70 26.40 -29.50 8.10
CA GLY A 70 26.13 -29.11 9.49
C GLY A 70 25.68 -27.65 9.59
N ALA A 71 25.70 -27.08 10.80
CA ALA A 71 25.31 -25.68 11.03
C ALA A 71 26.35 -24.74 10.40
N HIS A 72 25.99 -24.13 9.27
CA HIS A 72 26.81 -23.13 8.59
C HIS A 72 26.02 -21.86 8.27
N PRO A 73 26.69 -20.70 8.16
CA PRO A 73 26.05 -19.47 7.72
C PRO A 73 25.37 -19.64 6.36
N VAL A 74 24.18 -19.05 6.23
CA VAL A 74 23.39 -19.08 5.00
C VAL A 74 24.20 -18.58 3.80
N ALA A 75 25.08 -17.59 3.99
CA ALA A 75 25.96 -17.07 2.95
C ALA A 75 26.93 -18.14 2.39
N ALA A 76 27.52 -18.97 3.27
CA ALA A 76 28.45 -20.01 2.86
C ALA A 76 27.76 -21.13 2.06
N LEU A 77 26.60 -21.58 2.53
CA LEU A 77 25.76 -22.55 1.81
C LEU A 77 25.24 -21.99 0.49
N ARG A 78 24.87 -20.71 0.48
CA ARG A 78 24.43 -20.00 -0.73
C ARG A 78 25.55 -19.93 -1.77
N ARG A 79 26.78 -19.57 -1.38
CA ARG A 79 27.95 -19.60 -2.25
C ARG A 79 28.18 -20.98 -2.84
N ALA A 80 28.21 -22.01 -1.98
CA ALA A 80 28.39 -23.39 -2.41
C ALA A 80 27.33 -23.80 -3.44
N LEU A 81 26.05 -23.49 -3.18
CA LEU A 81 24.95 -23.79 -4.10
C LEU A 81 25.11 -23.12 -5.47
N PHE A 82 25.46 -21.82 -5.50
CA PHE A 82 25.62 -21.08 -6.77
C PHE A 82 26.88 -21.51 -7.54
N SER A 83 27.97 -21.83 -6.84
CA SER A 83 29.22 -22.31 -7.45
C SER A 83 29.08 -23.67 -8.15
N THR A 84 27.99 -24.39 -7.88
CA THR A 84 27.75 -25.75 -8.38
C THR A 84 26.65 -25.84 -9.43
N LEU A 85 26.10 -24.71 -9.90
CA LEU A 85 25.06 -24.74 -10.93
C LEU A 85 25.66 -25.20 -12.27
N ASP A 86 24.94 -26.08 -12.96
CA ASP A 86 25.31 -26.47 -14.31
C ASP A 86 25.05 -25.31 -15.28
N ALA A 87 25.93 -25.18 -16.28
CA ALA A 87 25.74 -24.22 -17.35
C ALA A 87 24.44 -24.52 -18.14
N PRO A 88 23.70 -23.48 -18.57
CA PRO A 88 22.54 -23.67 -19.43
C PRO A 88 22.96 -24.24 -20.81
N PRO A 89 22.10 -25.03 -21.47
CA PRO A 89 22.45 -25.65 -22.75
C PRO A 89 22.79 -24.64 -23.86
N VAL A 90 23.90 -24.88 -24.56
CA VAL A 90 24.66 -23.97 -25.45
C VAL A 90 23.91 -23.49 -26.71
N ARG A 91 22.70 -24.00 -27.02
CA ARG A 91 21.93 -23.61 -28.23
C ARG A 91 20.93 -22.46 -28.02
N THR A 92 21.25 -21.44 -27.24
CA THR A 92 20.40 -20.22 -27.19
C THR A 92 21.21 -18.94 -27.38
N ALA A 93 21.31 -18.50 -28.64
CA ALA A 93 21.81 -17.16 -28.98
C ALA A 93 20.90 -16.08 -28.33
N SER A 94 21.50 -15.32 -27.43
CA SER A 94 21.27 -13.87 -27.15
C SER A 94 19.88 -13.32 -26.79
N ARG A 95 18.86 -14.13 -26.45
CA ARG A 95 17.59 -13.58 -25.85
C ARG A 95 17.02 -14.36 -24.66
N HIS A 96 17.68 -15.43 -24.24
CA HIS A 96 17.16 -16.31 -23.20
C HIS A 96 18.12 -16.60 -22.04
N ALA A 97 19.37 -16.09 -22.07
CA ALA A 97 20.34 -16.27 -20.99
C ALA A 97 19.81 -15.78 -19.63
N GLU A 98 19.18 -14.59 -19.61
CA GLU A 98 18.59 -13.99 -18.40
C GLU A 98 17.47 -14.84 -17.77
N ARG A 99 16.87 -15.77 -18.52
CA ARG A 99 15.77 -16.63 -18.04
C ARG A 99 16.24 -17.86 -17.26
N TRP A 100 17.52 -18.22 -17.39
CA TRP A 100 18.11 -19.36 -16.66
C TRP A 100 18.71 -18.94 -15.33
N GLY A 101 18.85 -17.63 -15.07
CA GLY A 101 19.61 -17.13 -13.94
C GLY A 101 21.08 -17.49 -14.04
N TYR A 102 21.70 -17.80 -12.91
CA TYR A 102 23.10 -18.21 -12.82
C TYR A 102 23.35 -19.67 -13.27
N GLY A 103 22.31 -20.45 -13.58
CA GLY A 103 22.46 -21.82 -14.07
C GLY A 103 21.36 -22.78 -13.62
N ILE A 104 21.59 -24.07 -13.83
CA ILE A 104 20.65 -25.16 -13.53
C ILE A 104 21.08 -25.86 -12.24
N LEU A 105 20.13 -26.13 -11.35
CA LEU A 105 20.37 -26.84 -10.08
C LEU A 105 21.01 -28.22 -10.32
N ASN A 106 22.24 -28.39 -9.82
CA ASN A 106 22.91 -29.68 -9.73
C ASN A 106 22.97 -30.12 -8.25
N ILE A 107 22.14 -31.10 -7.91
CA ILE A 107 21.95 -31.53 -6.52
C ILE A 107 23.21 -32.22 -5.97
N GLU A 108 23.85 -33.07 -6.78
CA GLU A 108 25.02 -33.85 -6.38
C GLU A 108 26.22 -32.94 -6.14
N ALA A 109 26.49 -32.01 -7.08
CA ALA A 109 27.58 -31.05 -6.93
C ALA A 109 27.37 -30.12 -5.73
N ALA A 110 26.14 -29.64 -5.50
CA ALA A 110 25.80 -28.79 -4.37
C ALA A 110 26.02 -29.50 -3.02
N VAL A 111 25.61 -30.77 -2.90
CA VAL A 111 25.85 -31.58 -1.68
C VAL A 111 27.34 -31.88 -1.51
N ALA A 112 28.08 -32.16 -2.59
CA ALA A 112 29.52 -32.37 -2.53
C ALA A 112 30.30 -31.11 -2.11
N ALA A 113 29.86 -29.92 -2.55
CA ALA A 113 30.42 -28.65 -2.08
C ALA A 113 30.07 -28.39 -0.61
N ALA A 114 28.87 -28.75 -0.17
CA ALA A 114 28.45 -28.66 1.22
C ALA A 114 29.26 -29.59 2.15
N ARG A 115 29.59 -30.81 1.71
CA ARG A 115 30.50 -31.70 2.46
C ARG A 115 31.90 -31.08 2.64
N ARG A 116 32.43 -30.43 1.61
CA ARG A 116 33.72 -29.72 1.70
C ARG A 116 33.69 -28.58 2.73
N LEU A 117 32.56 -27.89 2.89
CA LEU A 117 32.40 -26.89 3.96
C LEU A 117 32.50 -27.50 5.36
N ARG A 118 31.97 -28.71 5.57
CA ARG A 118 32.09 -29.45 6.84
C ARG A 118 33.53 -29.86 7.13
N ASP A 119 34.27 -30.25 6.09
CA ASP A 119 35.66 -30.73 6.20
C ASP A 119 36.68 -29.57 6.34
N GLY A 120 36.22 -28.35 6.64
CA GLY A 120 37.06 -27.15 6.78
C GLY A 120 37.66 -26.64 5.45
N HIS A 121 37.30 -27.26 4.33
CA HIS A 121 37.74 -26.85 3.00
C HIS A 121 36.80 -25.76 2.48
N HIS A 122 37.12 -24.52 2.80
CA HIS A 122 36.54 -23.39 2.07
C HIS A 122 37.02 -23.46 0.62
N PRO A 123 36.12 -23.31 -0.39
CA PRO A 123 36.57 -23.24 -1.78
C PRO A 123 37.64 -22.15 -1.89
N VAL A 124 38.82 -22.56 -2.37
CA VAL A 124 40.02 -21.75 -2.50
C VAL A 124 39.70 -20.48 -3.27
N ALA A 125 39.95 -19.32 -2.65
CA ALA A 125 40.01 -18.05 -3.34
C ALA A 125 41.08 -18.15 -4.43
N VAL A 126 40.71 -17.83 -5.67
CA VAL A 126 41.71 -17.68 -6.75
C VAL A 126 42.64 -16.54 -6.31
N PRO A 127 43.96 -16.76 -6.14
CA PRO A 127 44.87 -15.66 -5.82
C PRO A 127 44.95 -14.75 -7.06
N LEU A 128 44.58 -13.49 -6.92
CA LEU A 128 45.03 -12.46 -7.87
C LEU A 128 46.23 -11.75 -7.24
N GLU A 129 47.43 -12.10 -7.72
CA GLU A 129 48.59 -11.22 -7.62
C GLU A 129 48.22 -9.87 -8.22
N LEU A 130 48.37 -8.81 -7.41
CA LEU A 130 48.28 -7.42 -7.84
C LEU A 130 49.48 -7.10 -8.73
N ALA A 131 49.34 -7.34 -10.03
CA ALA A 131 50.19 -6.71 -11.02
C ALA A 131 49.79 -5.22 -11.11
N SER A 132 50.76 -4.37 -10.78
CA SER A 132 50.65 -2.92 -10.86
C SER A 132 50.54 -2.48 -12.33
N GLY A 133 49.53 -1.66 -12.63
CA GLY A 133 49.42 -0.93 -13.90
C GLY A 133 48.40 -1.51 -14.89
N ASP A 134 47.13 -1.11 -14.72
CA ASP A 134 46.19 -0.66 -15.76
C ASP A 134 44.75 -0.87 -15.29
N GLU A 135 44.01 0.22 -15.05
CA GLU A 135 42.57 0.21 -14.72
C GLU A 135 41.73 -0.14 -15.96
N ALA A 136 41.81 -1.38 -16.42
CA ALA A 136 40.91 -1.92 -17.42
C ALA A 136 40.59 -3.40 -17.17
N THR A 137 39.30 -3.69 -17.04
CA THR A 137 38.64 -5.02 -17.04
C THR A 137 38.86 -5.92 -15.82
N LEU A 138 38.18 -5.60 -14.71
CA LEU A 138 37.76 -6.60 -13.72
C LEU A 138 36.36 -7.11 -14.08
N THR A 139 36.16 -8.42 -14.07
CA THR A 139 34.85 -9.04 -14.33
C THR A 139 33.95 -8.96 -13.08
N THR A 140 32.63 -8.93 -13.27
CA THR A 140 31.64 -8.86 -12.18
C THR A 140 31.84 -9.94 -11.11
N ALA A 141 32.33 -11.12 -11.50
CA ALA A 141 32.64 -12.22 -10.57
C ALA A 141 33.83 -11.91 -9.63
N GLN A 142 34.83 -11.15 -10.10
CA GLN A 142 35.98 -10.74 -9.28
C GLN A 142 35.59 -9.64 -8.29
N GLN A 143 34.73 -8.70 -8.70
CA GLN A 143 34.19 -7.68 -7.81
C GLN A 143 33.28 -8.27 -6.72
N GLU A 144 32.46 -9.27 -7.04
CA GLU A 144 31.59 -9.95 -6.07
C GLU A 144 32.36 -10.84 -5.07
N THR A 145 33.52 -11.40 -5.47
CA THR A 145 34.37 -12.18 -4.56
C THR A 145 34.99 -11.29 -3.48
N ILE A 146 35.43 -10.08 -3.85
CA ILE A 146 36.00 -9.09 -2.92
C ILE A 146 34.96 -8.59 -1.90
N VAL A 147 33.72 -8.32 -2.33
CA VAL A 147 32.63 -7.90 -1.42
C VAL A 147 32.32 -9.02 -0.41
N MET A 148 32.35 -10.27 -0.87
CA MET A 148 31.94 -11.42 -0.08
C MET A 148 33.03 -11.94 0.88
N GLU A 149 34.30 -11.64 0.64
CA GLU A 149 35.39 -11.86 1.61
C GLU A 149 35.36 -10.82 2.74
N ARG A 150 35.05 -9.55 2.44
CA ARG A 150 34.91 -8.49 3.46
C ARG A 150 33.75 -8.72 4.42
N GLU A 151 32.63 -9.25 3.95
CA GLU A 151 31.50 -9.65 4.81
C GLU A 151 31.85 -10.83 5.74
N LEU A 152 32.78 -11.71 5.33
CA LEU A 152 33.22 -12.85 6.11
C LEU A 152 34.22 -12.46 7.21
N GLU A 153 35.10 -11.49 6.95
CA GLU A 153 35.98 -10.89 7.96
C GLU A 153 35.18 -10.11 9.02
N ALA A 154 34.16 -9.36 8.61
CA ALA A 154 33.27 -8.65 9.53
C ALA A 154 32.49 -9.61 10.45
N ALA A 155 32.06 -10.77 9.93
CA ALA A 155 31.38 -11.79 10.73
C ALA A 155 32.32 -12.50 11.73
N ARG A 156 33.60 -12.72 11.38
CA ARG A 156 34.61 -13.29 12.30
C ARG A 156 34.97 -12.33 13.44
N ALA A 157 34.99 -11.02 13.17
CA ALA A 157 35.22 -10.00 14.19
C ALA A 157 34.05 -9.91 15.20
N LEU A 158 32.82 -10.21 14.76
CA LEU A 158 31.62 -10.20 15.61
C LEU A 158 31.56 -11.41 16.55
N ASP A 159 32.02 -12.59 16.11
CA ASP A 159 32.08 -13.81 16.94
C ASP A 159 33.11 -13.67 18.08
N PHE A 160 34.25 -13.02 17.83
CA PHE A 160 35.28 -12.75 18.85
C PHE A 160 34.80 -11.75 19.93
N ALA A 161 33.95 -10.78 19.54
CA ALA A 161 33.38 -9.82 20.48
C ALA A 161 32.37 -10.49 21.44
N LEU A 162 31.56 -11.43 20.94
CA LEU A 162 30.51 -12.11 21.71
C LEU A 162 31.05 -13.12 22.74
N GLU A 163 32.26 -13.67 22.55
CA GLU A 163 32.90 -14.56 23.54
C GLU A 163 33.56 -13.81 24.71
N SER A 164 33.79 -12.49 24.59
CA SER A 164 34.49 -11.68 25.60
C SER A 164 33.59 -11.06 26.68
N GLU A 165 32.27 -11.12 26.51
CA GLU A 165 31.28 -10.43 27.38
C GLU A 165 30.64 -11.32 28.46
N TYR A 166 31.19 -12.51 28.72
CA TYR A 166 30.76 -13.41 29.80
C TYR A 166 31.88 -13.71 30.81
N PHE A 167 32.36 -12.68 31.53
CA PHE A 167 32.99 -12.88 32.84
C PHE A 167 32.60 -11.79 33.84
N TYR A 168 32.14 -12.25 35.01
CA TYR A 168 31.58 -11.51 36.15
C TYR A 168 32.64 -10.77 36.98
N THR A 169 32.33 -9.59 37.52
CA THR A 169 32.81 -9.12 38.85
C THR A 169 31.86 -8.07 39.48
N PRO A 170 31.64 -8.08 40.81
CA PRO A 170 30.62 -7.26 41.48
C PRO A 170 31.15 -6.00 42.22
N GLU A 171 30.23 -5.05 42.41
CA GLU A 171 30.10 -3.97 43.43
C GLU A 171 31.20 -2.91 43.66
N THR A 172 30.80 -1.63 43.66
CA THR A 172 30.77 -0.77 44.89
C THR A 172 30.17 0.63 44.63
N ALA A 173 29.57 1.18 45.69
CA ALA A 173 28.75 2.39 45.79
C ALA A 173 29.54 3.71 45.82
N THR A 174 28.88 4.84 45.51
CA THR A 174 28.67 6.02 46.41
C THR A 174 27.97 7.20 45.71
N GLU A 175 27.25 7.97 46.52
CA GLU A 175 26.31 9.07 46.22
C GLU A 175 26.96 10.49 46.15
N PRO A 176 26.20 11.58 45.84
CA PRO A 176 26.64 12.85 45.21
C PRO A 176 26.91 14.00 46.23
N PRO A 177 27.07 15.30 45.85
CA PRO A 177 25.88 16.19 45.74
C PRO A 177 25.98 17.54 44.92
N ALA A 178 24.79 18.14 44.74
CA ALA A 178 24.38 19.57 44.94
C ALA A 178 24.77 20.76 44.01
N ASN A 179 23.71 21.31 43.38
CA ASN A 179 23.09 22.66 43.59
C ASN A 179 23.79 23.96 43.11
N THR A 180 23.11 24.76 42.26
CA THR A 180 22.63 26.16 42.53
C THR A 180 22.24 26.96 41.26
N ALA A 181 21.16 27.75 41.35
CA ALA A 181 20.63 28.74 40.40
C ALA A 181 21.20 30.17 40.72
N PRO A 182 20.68 31.35 40.24
CA PRO A 182 19.76 31.74 39.14
C PRO A 182 20.20 33.01 38.32
N ALA A 183 19.29 33.52 37.44
CA ALA A 183 19.26 34.68 36.47
C ALA A 183 19.56 36.11 37.05
N PRO A 184 19.36 37.32 36.40
CA PRO A 184 18.55 37.76 35.22
C PRO A 184 19.10 39.02 34.41
N PRO A 185 18.33 40.04 33.91
CA PRO A 185 17.45 40.16 32.71
C PRO A 185 17.72 41.44 31.81
N VAL A 186 16.72 41.83 30.97
CA VAL A 186 16.39 43.16 30.32
C VAL A 186 16.37 43.06 28.78
N GLY A 187 15.43 43.59 27.98
CA GLY A 187 14.31 44.52 28.21
C GLY A 187 13.39 44.66 26.97
N THR A 188 12.36 45.49 27.14
CA THR A 188 11.14 45.71 26.34
C THR A 188 11.32 46.64 25.13
N GLU A 189 10.44 46.55 24.10
CA GLU A 189 9.59 47.67 23.60
C GLU A 189 8.74 47.34 22.33
N ARG A 190 7.60 48.03 22.21
CA ARG A 190 6.60 48.17 21.12
C ARG A 190 6.05 49.63 21.28
N PRO A 191 5.24 50.28 20.38
CA PRO A 191 4.62 49.90 19.08
C PRO A 191 4.50 51.06 18.01
N ALA A 192 3.57 50.93 17.03
CA ALA A 192 2.93 51.94 16.11
C ALA A 192 3.51 52.10 14.67
N ALA A 193 2.81 52.43 13.56
CA ALA A 193 1.41 52.61 13.12
C ALA A 193 1.35 52.73 11.55
N LEU A 194 0.17 52.52 10.94
CA LEU A 194 -0.23 52.70 9.50
C LEU A 194 -0.48 54.19 9.13
N PRO A 195 -0.44 54.66 7.85
CA PRO A 195 -1.59 54.64 6.87
C PRO A 195 -1.18 54.78 5.35
N PRO A 196 -2.01 55.26 4.37
CA PRO A 196 -3.26 54.74 3.77
C PRO A 196 -3.24 54.62 2.19
N GLU A 197 -4.32 54.08 1.59
CA GLU A 197 -4.64 54.04 0.14
C GLU A 197 -5.14 55.39 -0.45
N PRO A 198 -5.26 55.49 -1.79
CA PRO A 198 -6.50 56.01 -2.37
C PRO A 198 -7.04 55.27 -3.62
N ALA A 199 -8.37 55.39 -3.79
CA ALA A 199 -9.22 54.84 -4.84
C ALA A 199 -9.50 55.85 -5.99
N VAL A 200 -9.82 55.37 -7.21
CA VAL A 200 -10.66 56.09 -8.20
C VAL A 200 -11.44 55.09 -9.10
N ALA A 201 -12.71 55.41 -9.37
CA ALA A 201 -13.71 54.65 -10.12
C ALA A 201 -13.96 55.16 -11.56
N ALA A 202 -14.69 54.36 -12.37
CA ALA A 202 -15.76 54.73 -13.34
C ALA A 202 -15.69 54.12 -14.77
N THR A 203 -16.57 53.13 -15.02
CA THR A 203 -17.60 52.92 -16.10
C THR A 203 -17.33 53.17 -17.63
N PRO A 204 -18.18 52.69 -18.59
CA PRO A 204 -17.78 51.87 -19.76
C PRO A 204 -18.17 52.50 -21.14
N PRO A 205 -17.98 51.80 -22.28
CA PRO A 205 -19.04 51.83 -23.31
C PRO A 205 -19.26 50.52 -24.12
N GLN A 206 -20.47 50.43 -24.70
CA GLN A 206 -20.99 49.54 -25.76
C GLN A 206 -21.19 50.38 -27.07
N PRO A 207 -21.83 49.91 -28.16
CA PRO A 207 -21.36 49.03 -29.26
C PRO A 207 -21.57 49.67 -30.69
N GLU A 208 -21.47 48.85 -31.76
CA GLU A 208 -21.97 48.99 -33.18
C GLU A 208 -20.94 49.30 -34.31
N PRO A 209 -21.23 49.04 -35.63
CA PRO A 209 -22.21 48.15 -36.31
C PRO A 209 -21.64 47.29 -37.49
N VAL A 210 -22.51 46.46 -38.10
CA VAL A 210 -22.33 45.55 -39.25
C VAL A 210 -22.43 46.26 -40.61
N PRO A 211 -21.87 45.70 -41.72
CA PRO A 211 -22.63 45.65 -42.98
C PRO A 211 -22.59 44.28 -43.71
N GLU A 212 -23.70 43.91 -44.35
CA GLU A 212 -23.84 42.87 -45.42
C GLU A 212 -23.89 43.56 -46.83
N PRO A 213 -24.23 42.88 -47.95
CA PRO A 213 -23.39 42.02 -48.80
C PRO A 213 -23.39 42.48 -50.29
N THR A 214 -22.52 41.95 -51.16
CA THR A 214 -22.70 42.04 -52.66
C THR A 214 -21.82 40.99 -53.39
N PRO A 215 -22.08 40.64 -54.67
CA PRO A 215 -22.50 39.29 -55.07
C PRO A 215 -21.52 38.57 -56.03
N ALA A 216 -21.84 37.30 -56.29
CA ALA A 216 -21.09 36.32 -57.09
C ALA A 216 -20.87 36.69 -58.57
N LEU A 217 -19.72 36.27 -59.12
CA LEU A 217 -19.46 36.08 -60.56
C LEU A 217 -18.38 34.98 -60.76
N PRO A 218 -18.29 34.37 -61.96
CA PRO A 218 -18.53 32.93 -62.16
C PRO A 218 -17.25 32.09 -62.33
N GLU A 219 -17.41 30.77 -62.18
CA GLU A 219 -16.36 29.76 -62.42
C GLU A 219 -15.81 29.81 -63.86
N PRO A 220 -14.47 29.78 -64.04
CA PRO A 220 -13.86 29.35 -65.29
C PRO A 220 -13.25 27.94 -65.14
N VAL A 221 -13.86 27.05 -65.94
CA VAL A 221 -13.34 25.88 -66.65
C VAL A 221 -11.87 25.50 -66.39
N ALA A 222 -11.71 24.24 -65.99
CA ALA A 222 -10.44 23.57 -65.75
C ALA A 222 -9.61 23.36 -67.02
N GLU A 223 -8.40 23.92 -67.03
CA GLU A 223 -7.25 23.32 -67.72
C GLU A 223 -6.56 22.30 -66.79
N PRO A 224 -6.03 21.18 -67.32
CA PRO A 224 -5.40 20.15 -66.51
C PRO A 224 -4.04 20.65 -66.00
N LEU A 225 -3.97 20.91 -64.70
CA LEU A 225 -2.70 21.22 -64.02
C LEU A 225 -1.67 20.09 -64.24
N PRO A 226 -0.39 20.43 -64.44
CA PRO A 226 0.68 19.46 -64.64
C PRO A 226 0.81 18.54 -63.43
N ALA A 227 1.19 17.29 -63.68
CA ALA A 227 1.38 16.27 -62.65
C ALA A 227 2.23 16.82 -61.49
N SER A 228 1.63 16.84 -60.29
CA SER A 228 2.32 17.23 -59.06
C SER A 228 3.61 16.41 -58.92
N PRO A 229 4.74 17.05 -58.55
CA PRO A 229 6.01 16.35 -58.42
C PRO A 229 5.85 15.20 -57.43
N GLY A 230 6.20 14.00 -57.89
CA GLY A 230 6.06 12.77 -57.13
C GLY A 230 6.74 12.90 -55.77
N VAL A 231 5.94 12.96 -54.71
CA VAL A 231 6.41 12.79 -53.35
C VAL A 231 7.04 11.40 -53.29
N SER A 232 8.36 11.36 -53.15
CA SER A 232 9.15 10.14 -52.98
C SER A 232 8.49 9.23 -51.95
N ALA A 233 8.23 7.97 -52.34
CA ALA A 233 7.67 6.92 -51.49
C ALA A 233 8.69 6.43 -50.44
N GLN A 234 9.28 7.35 -49.68
CA GLN A 234 10.00 7.01 -48.46
C GLN A 234 8.97 6.40 -47.48
N PRO A 235 9.28 5.25 -46.85
CA PRO A 235 8.39 4.68 -45.85
C PRO A 235 8.22 5.70 -44.71
N LEU A 236 6.97 6.06 -44.41
CA LEU A 236 6.66 6.94 -43.29
C LEU A 236 7.25 6.35 -42.00
N PRO A 237 7.85 7.17 -41.12
CA PRO A 237 8.25 6.74 -39.80
C PRO A 237 7.06 6.12 -39.06
N ASP A 238 7.33 5.26 -38.09
CA ASP A 238 6.26 4.62 -37.34
C ASP A 238 5.38 5.68 -36.63
N PRO A 239 4.08 5.40 -36.40
CA PRO A 239 3.15 6.36 -35.82
C PRO A 239 3.59 6.96 -34.47
N LYS A 240 4.36 6.21 -33.66
CA LYS A 240 4.85 6.69 -32.37
C LYS A 240 5.94 7.73 -32.56
N THR A 241 6.83 7.52 -33.52
CA THR A 241 7.86 8.51 -33.87
C THR A 241 7.24 9.79 -34.41
N LEU A 242 6.26 9.68 -35.31
CA LEU A 242 5.56 10.84 -35.88
C LEU A 242 4.81 11.66 -34.82
N ILE A 243 4.10 11.01 -33.88
CA ILE A 243 3.41 11.74 -32.83
C ILE A 243 4.37 12.43 -31.87
N ASN A 244 5.49 11.77 -31.52
CA ASN A 244 6.53 12.35 -30.66
C ASN A 244 7.17 13.58 -31.31
N MET A 245 7.40 13.55 -32.62
CA MET A 245 7.87 14.72 -33.37
C MET A 245 6.84 15.85 -33.36
N ALA A 246 5.56 15.55 -33.54
CA ALA A 246 4.49 16.55 -33.64
C ALA A 246 4.10 17.23 -32.31
N ILE A 247 4.42 16.61 -31.17
CA ILE A 247 4.19 17.17 -29.84
C ILE A 247 5.46 17.72 -29.21
N ASN A 248 6.61 17.59 -29.88
CA ASN A 248 7.87 18.12 -29.39
C ASN A 248 7.81 19.66 -29.43
N PRO A 249 7.88 20.35 -28.28
CA PRO A 249 7.83 21.81 -28.24
C PRO A 249 9.00 22.47 -28.98
N GLN A 250 10.10 21.76 -29.21
CA GLN A 250 11.28 22.24 -29.94
C GLN A 250 11.21 21.99 -31.46
N ALA A 251 10.14 21.37 -31.97
CA ALA A 251 9.94 21.07 -33.39
C ALA A 251 8.69 21.80 -33.94
N PRO A 252 8.71 23.14 -34.09
CA PRO A 252 7.52 23.95 -34.39
C PRO A 252 6.91 23.68 -35.77
N SER A 253 7.68 23.03 -36.65
CA SER A 253 7.34 22.75 -38.04
C SER A 253 6.46 21.50 -38.24
N THR A 254 6.24 20.68 -37.20
CA THR A 254 5.39 19.49 -37.27
C THR A 254 4.36 19.56 -36.16
N GLN A 255 3.06 19.52 -36.48
CA GLN A 255 1.99 19.82 -35.53
C GLN A 255 0.80 18.87 -35.68
N VAL A 256 0.15 18.56 -34.55
CA VAL A 256 -1.15 17.87 -34.56
C VAL A 256 -2.25 18.88 -34.92
N ILE A 257 -2.90 18.67 -36.06
CA ILE A 257 -4.00 19.53 -36.56
C ILE A 257 -5.39 18.95 -36.30
N GLY A 258 -5.47 17.67 -35.90
CA GLY A 258 -6.72 16.99 -35.59
C GLY A 258 -6.54 16.00 -34.44
N TRP A 259 -7.20 16.26 -33.32
CA TRP A 259 -7.19 15.37 -32.16
C TRP A 259 -8.37 14.39 -32.22
N PRO A 260 -8.23 13.14 -31.71
CA PRO A 260 -9.34 12.21 -31.61
C PRO A 260 -10.55 12.84 -30.89
N GLY A 261 -11.75 12.66 -31.46
CA GLY A 261 -12.99 13.20 -30.90
C GLY A 261 -13.21 14.71 -31.07
N THR A 262 -12.37 15.40 -31.83
CA THR A 262 -12.55 16.84 -32.15
C THR A 262 -13.00 17.03 -33.61
N ARG A 263 -13.62 18.19 -33.91
CA ARG A 263 -13.85 18.59 -35.31
C ARG A 263 -12.52 19.05 -35.90
N LEU A 264 -12.25 18.65 -37.15
CA LEU A 264 -11.08 19.14 -37.87
C LEU A 264 -11.24 20.65 -38.10
N ALA A 265 -10.39 21.44 -37.44
CA ALA A 265 -10.51 22.90 -37.40
C ALA A 265 -9.89 23.60 -38.62
N VAL A 266 -9.00 22.91 -39.34
CA VAL A 266 -8.32 23.41 -40.54
C VAL A 266 -8.50 22.43 -41.70
N PRO A 267 -8.67 22.90 -42.94
CA PRO A 267 -8.82 22.00 -44.09
C PRO A 267 -7.57 21.11 -44.26
N LEU A 268 -7.76 19.87 -44.70
CA LEU A 268 -6.65 18.97 -45.03
C LEU A 268 -5.87 19.48 -46.24
N ILE A 269 -4.56 19.25 -46.23
CA ILE A 269 -3.67 19.51 -47.37
C ILE A 269 -3.04 18.22 -47.89
N ALA A 270 -2.60 18.24 -49.14
CA ALA A 270 -1.77 17.16 -49.66
C ALA A 270 -0.47 17.07 -48.83
N GLY A 271 -0.12 15.86 -48.38
CA GLY A 271 1.01 15.63 -47.48
C GLY A 271 0.67 15.57 -45.99
N ASP A 272 -0.55 15.93 -45.58
CA ASP A 272 -1.00 15.67 -44.19
C ASP A 272 -0.95 14.16 -43.89
N ILE A 273 -0.63 13.80 -42.65
CA ILE A 273 -0.46 12.41 -42.23
C ILE A 273 -1.60 12.02 -41.29
N ILE A 274 -2.36 10.99 -41.67
CA ILE A 274 -3.40 10.35 -40.87
C ILE A 274 -2.77 9.20 -40.11
N LEU A 275 -2.86 9.24 -38.78
CA LEU A 275 -2.46 8.15 -37.89
C LEU A 275 -3.70 7.40 -37.41
N ARG A 276 -3.74 6.09 -37.63
CA ARG A 276 -4.82 5.19 -37.21
C ARG A 276 -4.32 4.10 -36.25
N GLY A 277 -4.88 4.03 -35.04
CA GLY A 277 -4.71 2.90 -34.11
C GLY A 277 -4.49 3.27 -32.63
N ARG A 278 -4.78 2.32 -31.72
CA ARG A 278 -4.56 2.48 -30.26
C ARG A 278 -3.17 1.98 -29.83
N HIS A 279 -2.29 2.91 -29.48
CA HIS A 279 -1.15 2.85 -28.54
C HIS A 279 -0.14 1.67 -28.51
N ARG A 280 -0.25 0.58 -29.30
CA ARG A 280 0.77 -0.50 -29.29
C ARG A 280 1.01 -1.10 -30.67
N HIS A 281 2.20 -0.86 -31.21
CA HIS A 281 2.92 -1.61 -32.27
C HIS A 281 2.17 -2.06 -33.54
N ARG A 282 0.93 -1.63 -33.77
CA ARG A 282 0.09 -1.97 -34.95
C ARG A 282 -0.70 -0.77 -35.48
N GLY A 283 -0.22 0.46 -35.25
CA GLY A 283 -0.81 1.65 -35.86
C GLY A 283 -0.37 1.79 -37.32
N ARG A 284 -1.22 2.41 -38.15
CA ARG A 284 -0.91 2.72 -39.55
C ARG A 284 -0.80 4.23 -39.72
N ALA A 285 0.20 4.68 -40.47
CA ALA A 285 0.30 6.05 -40.95
C ALA A 285 -0.01 6.06 -42.45
N THR A 286 -0.89 6.97 -42.87
CA THR A 286 -1.26 7.15 -44.28
C THR A 286 -1.19 8.62 -44.64
N MET A 287 -0.62 8.96 -45.80
CA MET A 287 -0.54 10.35 -46.26
C MET A 287 -1.76 10.72 -47.10
N VAL A 288 -2.25 11.95 -46.92
CA VAL A 288 -3.30 12.57 -47.70
C VAL A 288 -2.76 12.92 -49.08
N SER A 289 -3.42 12.44 -50.13
CA SER A 289 -3.00 12.65 -51.52
C SER A 289 -3.60 13.93 -52.13
N ARG A 290 -4.81 14.33 -51.69
CA ARG A 290 -5.49 15.54 -52.14
C ARG A 290 -6.18 16.26 -50.98
N PRO A 291 -6.26 17.60 -51.01
CA PRO A 291 -6.90 18.43 -49.98
C PRO A 291 -8.44 18.34 -50.01
N ARG A 292 -9.01 17.13 -50.04
CA ARG A 292 -10.46 16.91 -50.15
C ARG A 292 -10.96 15.95 -49.06
N VAL A 293 -12.03 16.36 -48.40
CA VAL A 293 -12.82 15.51 -47.48
C VAL A 293 -14.17 15.27 -48.12
N LEU A 294 -14.52 14.00 -48.36
CA LEU A 294 -15.75 13.62 -49.03
C LEU A 294 -16.73 12.96 -48.04
N PRO A 295 -18.02 13.35 -48.04
CA PRO A 295 -19.05 12.61 -47.32
C PRO A 295 -19.28 11.26 -48.01
N ARG A 296 -19.80 10.26 -47.26
CA ARG A 296 -20.04 8.89 -47.75
C ARG A 296 -20.61 8.77 -49.19
N ARG A 297 -21.49 9.67 -49.63
CA ARG A 297 -22.09 9.64 -50.98
C ARG A 297 -21.14 10.06 -52.11
N GLY A 298 -20.06 10.78 -51.80
CA GLY A 298 -19.07 11.28 -52.79
C GLY A 298 -17.91 10.33 -53.08
N VAL A 299 -17.82 9.17 -52.40
CA VAL A 299 -16.75 8.19 -52.59
C VAL A 299 -17.25 7.07 -53.51
N CYS A 300 -16.88 7.11 -54.79
CA CYS A 300 -17.17 6.03 -55.74
C CYS A 300 -15.85 5.53 -56.37
N GLY A 301 -15.50 4.26 -56.15
CA GLY A 301 -14.23 3.70 -56.63
C GLY A 301 -14.23 2.18 -56.73
N ARG A 302 -13.69 1.70 -57.86
CA ARG A 302 -13.69 0.32 -58.40
C ARG A 302 -13.22 -0.74 -57.40
N ARG A 303 -14.03 -1.79 -57.21
CA ARG A 303 -13.84 -2.99 -56.36
C ARG A 303 -14.01 -2.76 -54.85
N GLY A 304 -15.23 -2.97 -54.37
CA GLY A 304 -15.47 -3.72 -53.13
C GLY A 304 -15.76 -2.94 -51.85
N THR A 305 -17.07 -2.84 -51.55
CA THR A 305 -17.71 -2.67 -50.22
C THR A 305 -17.68 -1.28 -49.56
N ALA A 306 -18.87 -0.67 -49.46
CA ALA A 306 -19.17 0.49 -48.64
C ALA A 306 -19.03 0.15 -47.14
N LYS A 307 -18.30 0.97 -46.38
CA LYS A 307 -18.05 0.72 -44.95
C LYS A 307 -18.28 2.00 -44.15
N GLU A 308 -19.49 2.13 -43.58
CA GLU A 308 -19.89 3.10 -42.53
C GLU A 308 -20.20 4.55 -42.95
N ALA A 309 -21.07 5.24 -42.20
CA ALA A 309 -21.42 6.65 -42.42
C ALA A 309 -20.35 7.58 -41.83
N GLY A 310 -19.97 8.65 -42.53
CA GLY A 310 -18.95 9.59 -42.07
C GLY A 310 -18.24 10.32 -43.20
N PHE A 311 -17.08 10.90 -42.86
CA PHE A 311 -16.24 11.68 -43.76
C PHE A 311 -14.91 10.97 -44.04
N TYR A 312 -14.45 11.05 -45.28
CA TYR A 312 -13.28 10.33 -45.80
C TYR A 312 -12.27 11.31 -46.40
N ALA A 313 -10.98 11.05 -46.15
CA ALA A 313 -9.88 11.72 -46.82
C ALA A 313 -9.36 10.84 -47.96
N GLU A 314 -8.98 11.46 -49.08
CA GLU A 314 -8.27 10.78 -50.16
C GLU A 314 -6.79 10.58 -49.76
N THR A 315 -6.29 9.35 -49.91
CA THR A 315 -4.96 8.97 -49.42
C THR A 315 -4.16 8.20 -50.48
N ILE A 316 -2.84 8.15 -50.31
CA ILE A 316 -1.94 7.36 -51.17
C ILE A 316 -2.03 5.82 -50.92
N SER A 317 -2.99 5.35 -50.12
CA SER A 317 -3.13 3.92 -49.82
C SER A 317 -3.73 3.11 -50.98
N GLU A 318 -3.55 1.78 -50.96
CA GLU A 318 -4.21 0.85 -51.92
C GLU A 318 -5.74 1.03 -51.98
N ALA A 319 -6.36 1.48 -50.89
CA ALA A 319 -7.81 1.72 -50.82
C ALA A 319 -8.23 3.10 -51.37
N GLY A 320 -7.29 4.01 -51.61
CA GLY A 320 -7.50 5.36 -52.14
C GLY A 320 -8.22 6.34 -51.20
N PHE A 321 -9.04 5.85 -50.25
CA PHE A 321 -9.80 6.67 -49.30
C PHE A 321 -9.76 6.09 -47.89
N GLU A 322 -9.61 6.95 -46.89
CA GLU A 322 -9.59 6.58 -45.47
C GLU A 322 -10.67 7.34 -44.68
N ARG A 323 -11.48 6.62 -43.90
CA ARG A 323 -12.48 7.22 -43.01
C ARG A 323 -11.77 7.93 -41.87
N ILE A 324 -12.03 9.23 -41.68
CA ILE A 324 -11.36 10.03 -40.65
C ILE A 324 -12.32 10.52 -39.56
N ALA A 325 -13.60 10.69 -39.89
CA ALA A 325 -14.60 11.19 -38.95
C ALA A 325 -15.95 10.46 -39.05
N GLY A 326 -16.68 10.50 -37.94
CA GLY A 326 -18.06 10.04 -37.84
C GLY A 326 -19.05 10.90 -38.63
N PRO A 327 -20.33 10.48 -38.74
CA PRO A 327 -21.37 11.27 -39.40
C PRO A 327 -21.67 12.60 -38.67
N ASP A 328 -21.30 12.69 -37.39
CA ASP A 328 -21.32 13.90 -36.58
C ASP A 328 -20.20 14.90 -36.93
N GLY A 329 -19.22 14.49 -37.74
CA GLY A 329 -18.05 15.28 -38.13
C GLY A 329 -16.95 15.33 -37.07
N LEU A 330 -17.01 14.49 -36.04
CA LEU A 330 -15.92 14.32 -35.06
C LEU A 330 -14.93 13.28 -35.56
N LEU A 331 -13.63 13.58 -35.43
CA LEU A 331 -12.56 12.63 -35.74
C LEU A 331 -12.73 11.36 -34.91
N LEU A 332 -12.52 10.20 -35.54
CA LEU A 332 -12.72 8.92 -34.88
C LEU A 332 -11.78 8.76 -33.67
N PRO A 333 -12.16 7.96 -32.65
CA PRO A 333 -11.37 7.81 -31.41
C PRO A 333 -9.95 7.25 -31.62
N ASP A 334 -9.65 6.69 -32.79
CA ASP A 334 -8.35 6.15 -33.18
C ASP A 334 -7.62 6.99 -34.24
N ILE A 335 -8.15 8.17 -34.60
CA ILE A 335 -7.60 9.05 -35.65
C ILE A 335 -6.93 10.28 -35.04
N THR A 336 -5.66 10.47 -35.38
CA THR A 336 -4.90 11.72 -35.15
C THR A 336 -4.32 12.20 -36.46
N ILE A 337 -4.37 13.51 -36.72
CA ILE A 337 -3.89 14.08 -37.98
C ILE A 337 -2.73 15.03 -37.70
N ILE A 338 -1.63 14.83 -38.41
CA ILE A 338 -0.38 15.59 -38.28
C ILE A 338 -0.08 16.33 -39.58
N ARG A 339 0.33 17.58 -39.46
CA ARG A 339 0.84 18.42 -40.55
C ARG A 339 2.33 18.67 -40.34
N SER A 340 3.16 18.42 -41.35
CA SER A 340 4.58 18.75 -41.35
C SER A 340 4.87 19.97 -42.22
N ALA A 341 5.99 20.66 -41.99
CA ALA A 341 6.41 21.78 -42.82
C ALA A 341 6.82 21.34 -44.23
N GLU A 342 7.15 20.06 -44.43
CA GLU A 342 7.32 19.51 -45.78
C GLU A 342 5.99 19.45 -46.53
N ALA A 343 4.90 19.04 -45.87
CA ALA A 343 3.56 19.08 -46.45
C ALA A 343 3.13 20.52 -46.77
N VAL A 344 3.42 21.47 -45.88
CA VAL A 344 3.13 22.90 -46.10
C VAL A 344 3.98 23.48 -47.24
N ARG A 345 5.27 23.12 -47.34
CA ARG A 345 6.16 23.58 -48.43
C ARG A 345 5.82 22.95 -49.78
N ALA A 346 5.24 21.75 -49.79
CA ALA A 346 4.79 21.07 -51.00
C ALA A 346 3.48 21.64 -51.55
N ASP A 347 2.60 22.15 -50.68
CA ASP A 347 1.37 22.85 -51.04
C ASP A 347 1.64 24.36 -51.27
N ASN A 348 2.28 24.68 -52.39
CA ASN A 348 2.61 26.06 -52.81
C ASN A 348 1.38 26.94 -53.14
N SER A 349 0.15 26.47 -52.89
CA SER A 349 -1.06 27.04 -53.46
C SER A 349 -1.88 27.95 -52.53
N HIS A 350 -1.65 27.95 -51.21
CA HIS A 350 -2.48 28.72 -50.27
C HIS A 350 -1.67 29.34 -49.11
N VAL A 351 -1.76 30.66 -48.97
CA VAL A 351 -1.38 31.36 -47.74
C VAL A 351 -2.49 31.10 -46.72
N TYR A 352 -2.29 30.10 -45.85
CA TYR A 352 -3.20 29.87 -44.73
C TYR A 352 -3.06 31.05 -43.76
N PRO A 353 -4.11 31.86 -43.53
CA PRO A 353 -4.04 32.90 -42.51
C PRO A 353 -3.74 32.26 -41.15
N ILE A 354 -3.07 32.99 -40.26
CA ILE A 354 -2.89 32.58 -38.87
C ILE A 354 -4.27 32.55 -38.21
N VAL A 355 -4.97 31.42 -38.26
CA VAL A 355 -6.27 31.17 -37.59
C VAL A 355 -5.99 30.37 -36.31
N PRO A 356 -6.75 30.60 -35.22
CA PRO A 356 -6.33 30.37 -33.85
C PRO A 356 -6.14 28.89 -33.50
N VAL A 357 -5.24 28.68 -32.53
CA VAL A 357 -5.03 27.45 -31.73
C VAL A 357 -6.12 26.40 -31.94
N VAL A 358 -5.79 25.32 -32.64
CA VAL A 358 -6.63 24.11 -32.71
C VAL A 358 -7.04 23.74 -31.28
N GLY A 359 -8.35 23.69 -31.01
CA GLY A 359 -8.89 23.39 -29.69
C GLY A 359 -8.40 22.04 -29.20
N ARG A 360 -7.46 22.03 -28.24
CA ARG A 360 -7.04 20.79 -27.56
C ARG A 360 -8.17 20.29 -26.67
N PRO A 361 -8.37 18.97 -26.56
CA PRO A 361 -9.39 18.43 -25.68
C PRO A 361 -9.08 18.77 -24.22
N THR A 362 -10.13 18.98 -23.42
CA THR A 362 -9.98 19.06 -21.97
C THR A 362 -9.58 17.68 -21.43
N ILE A 363 -8.40 17.60 -20.83
CA ILE A 363 -7.84 16.34 -20.29
C ILE A 363 -7.73 16.41 -18.77
N ARG A 364 -8.01 15.27 -18.12
CA ARG A 364 -8.05 15.12 -16.65
C ARG A 364 -7.63 13.71 -16.26
N ILE A 365 -7.58 13.39 -14.97
CA ILE A 365 -7.29 12.01 -14.53
C ILE A 365 -8.17 10.99 -15.27
N GLY A 366 -7.53 9.95 -15.81
CA GLY A 366 -8.18 8.91 -16.60
C GLY A 366 -8.22 9.20 -18.10
N SER A 367 -7.94 10.44 -18.54
CA SER A 367 -7.70 10.72 -19.95
C SER A 367 -6.45 9.97 -20.42
N THR A 368 -6.50 9.46 -21.65
CA THR A 368 -5.36 8.82 -22.30
C THR A 368 -5.28 9.30 -23.74
N GLY A 369 -4.09 9.31 -24.32
CA GLY A 369 -3.91 9.65 -25.73
C GLY A 369 -2.87 10.73 -26.01
N PRO A 370 -2.73 11.10 -27.30
CA PRO A 370 -1.73 12.07 -27.74
C PRO A 370 -1.81 13.43 -27.04
N ALA A 371 -3.01 13.91 -26.70
CA ALA A 371 -3.19 15.17 -25.99
C ALA A 371 -2.57 15.14 -24.57
N VAL A 372 -2.56 13.98 -23.93
CA VAL A 372 -1.90 13.80 -22.63
C VAL A 372 -0.38 13.79 -22.78
N MET A 373 0.13 13.15 -23.84
CA MET A 373 1.57 13.17 -24.14
C MET A 373 2.06 14.60 -24.38
N ASP A 374 1.30 15.42 -25.13
CA ASP A 374 1.59 16.83 -25.36
C ASP A 374 1.63 17.63 -24.04
N ALA A 375 0.68 17.39 -23.13
CA ALA A 375 0.68 18.03 -21.81
C ALA A 375 1.89 17.63 -20.96
N GLN A 376 2.22 16.33 -20.89
CA GLN A 376 3.37 15.83 -20.12
C GLN A 376 4.68 16.41 -20.66
N ALA A 377 4.87 16.41 -21.97
CA ALA A 377 6.06 16.98 -22.62
C ALA A 377 6.21 18.47 -22.34
N ARG A 378 5.11 19.24 -22.39
CA ARG A 378 5.14 20.68 -22.13
C ARG A 378 5.35 21.03 -20.67
N LEU A 379 4.75 20.29 -19.73
CA LEU A 379 5.01 20.48 -18.29
C LEU A 379 6.50 20.25 -17.98
N ASN A 380 7.13 19.25 -18.60
CA ASN A 380 8.57 19.02 -18.46
C ASN A 380 9.41 20.16 -19.05
N ALA A 381 9.02 20.69 -20.21
CA ALA A 381 9.70 21.81 -20.83
C ALA A 381 9.60 23.08 -19.97
N VAL A 382 8.41 23.38 -19.44
CA VAL A 382 8.20 24.51 -18.53
C VAL A 382 9.00 24.34 -17.25
N HIS A 383 9.03 23.14 -16.67
CA HIS A 383 9.88 22.84 -15.53
C HIS A 383 11.35 23.15 -15.84
N ALA A 384 11.87 22.64 -16.96
CA ALA A 384 13.26 22.89 -17.35
C ALA A 384 13.56 24.38 -17.56
N LEU A 385 12.65 25.13 -18.19
CA LEU A 385 12.80 26.58 -18.41
C LEU A 385 12.78 27.39 -17.11
N TRP A 386 11.87 27.07 -16.19
CA TRP A 386 11.78 27.73 -14.88
C TRP A 386 13.01 27.43 -14.03
N THR A 387 13.44 26.17 -13.97
CA THR A 387 14.66 25.79 -13.26
C THR A 387 15.91 26.45 -13.85
N ALA A 388 16.04 26.51 -15.18
CA ALA A 388 17.18 27.15 -15.85
C ALA A 388 17.25 28.67 -15.63
N SER A 389 16.12 29.30 -15.28
CA SER A 389 16.04 30.74 -14.99
C SER A 389 16.08 31.07 -13.51
N GLY A 390 16.38 30.09 -12.65
CA GLY A 390 16.44 30.27 -11.19
C GLY A 390 15.07 30.38 -10.53
N GLN A 391 13.97 30.12 -11.26
CA GLN A 391 12.63 30.02 -10.69
C GLN A 391 12.36 28.60 -10.16
N PRO A 392 11.45 28.45 -9.18
CA PRO A 392 10.95 27.13 -8.79
C PRO A 392 10.31 26.41 -9.99
N GLY A 393 10.83 25.24 -10.34
CA GLY A 393 10.28 24.40 -11.40
C GLY A 393 8.86 23.90 -11.10
N VAL A 394 8.21 23.29 -12.08
CA VAL A 394 6.91 22.63 -11.87
C VAL A 394 7.10 21.40 -10.98
N ASP A 395 6.38 21.31 -9.87
CA ASP A 395 6.44 20.16 -8.95
C ASP A 395 6.07 18.85 -9.67
N ARG A 396 6.73 17.76 -9.30
CA ARG A 396 6.60 16.42 -9.90
C ARG A 396 7.00 16.30 -11.38
N CYS A 397 7.73 17.27 -11.92
CA CYS A 397 8.42 17.14 -13.21
C CYS A 397 9.91 16.77 -12.99
N PRO A 398 10.56 16.04 -13.93
CA PRO A 398 10.02 15.60 -15.22
C PRO A 398 9.09 14.38 -15.10
N LEU A 399 7.95 14.45 -15.79
CA LEU A 399 6.96 13.40 -15.98
C LEU A 399 7.38 12.41 -17.06
N ASN A 400 6.96 11.15 -16.94
CA ASN A 400 7.05 10.18 -18.03
C ASN A 400 6.03 10.54 -19.13
N VAL A 401 6.46 10.67 -20.38
CA VAL A 401 5.58 10.98 -21.53
C VAL A 401 4.98 9.68 -22.07
N ASP A 402 4.03 9.13 -21.32
CA ASP A 402 3.39 7.84 -21.60
C ASP A 402 1.96 7.95 -22.16
N GLY A 403 1.42 9.17 -22.19
CA GLY A 403 0.07 9.44 -22.67
C GLY A 403 -1.03 8.97 -21.73
N ALA A 404 -0.70 8.69 -20.47
CA ALA A 404 -1.65 8.36 -19.42
C ALA A 404 -1.78 9.51 -18.41
N PHE A 405 -2.96 10.12 -18.32
CA PHE A 405 -3.19 11.24 -17.40
C PHE A 405 -3.42 10.66 -16.01
N GLY A 406 -2.32 10.38 -15.33
CA GLY A 406 -2.28 9.83 -14.00
C GLY A 406 -2.19 10.90 -12.91
N ARG A 407 -1.96 10.44 -11.69
CA ARG A 407 -1.86 11.30 -10.51
C ARG A 407 -0.68 12.27 -10.56
N ALA A 408 0.48 11.81 -11.06
CA ALA A 408 1.67 12.66 -11.24
C ALA A 408 1.38 13.81 -12.22
N THR A 409 0.78 13.51 -13.38
CA THR A 409 0.37 14.51 -14.38
C THR A 409 -0.62 15.53 -13.80
N ARG A 410 -1.57 15.09 -12.96
CA ARG A 410 -2.50 16.00 -12.26
C ARG A 410 -1.79 16.93 -11.27
N LEU A 411 -0.86 16.41 -10.46
CA LEU A 411 -0.15 17.21 -9.45
C LEU A 411 0.78 18.24 -10.11
N ALA A 412 1.48 17.84 -11.17
CA ALA A 412 2.25 18.76 -11.99
C ALA A 412 1.36 19.83 -12.64
N THR A 413 0.16 19.45 -13.11
CA THR A 413 -0.84 20.40 -13.63
C THR A 413 -1.28 21.40 -12.54
N LEU A 414 -1.55 20.93 -11.32
CA LEU A 414 -1.92 21.80 -10.19
C LEU A 414 -0.80 22.75 -9.80
N SER A 415 0.45 22.27 -9.76
CA SER A 415 1.63 23.09 -9.50
C SER A 415 1.78 24.17 -10.56
N PHE A 416 1.69 23.78 -11.84
CA PHE A 416 1.70 24.72 -12.95
C PHE A 416 0.57 25.75 -12.86
N GLN A 417 -0.67 25.33 -12.57
CA GLN A 417 -1.84 26.23 -12.44
C GLN A 417 -1.68 27.22 -11.28
N ARG A 418 -1.10 26.80 -10.16
CA ARG A 418 -0.81 27.70 -9.02
C ARG A 418 0.14 28.82 -9.40
N ASN A 419 1.14 28.49 -10.21
CA ASN A 419 2.12 29.46 -10.68
C ASN A 419 1.59 30.31 -11.84
N ALA A 420 0.81 29.73 -12.75
CA ALA A 420 0.25 30.42 -13.90
C ALA A 420 -0.97 31.30 -13.57
N PHE A 421 -1.70 30.99 -12.50
CA PHE A 421 -2.93 31.66 -12.10
C PHE A 421 -2.97 31.99 -10.58
N PRO A 422 -1.98 32.70 -10.03
CA PRO A 422 -1.84 32.88 -8.58
C PRO A 422 -3.02 33.62 -7.93
N ALA A 423 -3.66 34.55 -8.66
CA ALA A 423 -4.81 35.32 -8.21
C ALA A 423 -6.18 34.64 -8.48
N GLU A 424 -6.19 33.46 -9.14
CA GLU A 424 -7.43 32.76 -9.50
C GLU A 424 -7.40 31.30 -9.01
N PRO A 425 -7.58 31.04 -7.70
CA PRO A 425 -7.58 29.68 -7.14
C PRO A 425 -8.63 28.74 -7.75
N SER A 426 -9.71 29.29 -8.32
CA SER A 426 -10.73 28.54 -9.06
C SER A 426 -10.19 27.86 -10.31
N GLN A 427 -9.01 28.28 -10.81
CA GLN A 427 -8.31 27.66 -11.94
C GLN A 427 -7.35 26.53 -11.50
N HIS A 428 -7.21 26.24 -10.20
CA HIS A 428 -6.31 25.20 -9.66
C HIS A 428 -7.06 23.87 -9.48
N ASP A 429 -7.65 23.37 -10.55
CA ASP A 429 -8.51 22.19 -10.54
C ASP A 429 -7.77 20.87 -10.88
N GLY A 430 -6.55 20.98 -11.41
CA GLY A 430 -5.74 19.87 -11.91
C GLY A 430 -6.26 19.30 -13.24
N VAL A 431 -7.08 20.07 -13.95
CA VAL A 431 -7.64 19.76 -15.25
C VAL A 431 -6.98 20.67 -16.30
N ILE A 432 -6.47 20.08 -17.38
CA ILE A 432 -5.94 20.88 -18.49
C ILE A 432 -7.08 21.17 -19.46
N GLY A 433 -7.82 22.24 -19.15
CA GLY A 433 -8.83 22.85 -20.03
C GLY A 433 -8.27 23.96 -20.92
N PRO A 434 -9.10 24.66 -21.71
CA PRO A 434 -8.65 25.66 -22.68
C PRO A 434 -7.76 26.77 -22.11
N ARG A 435 -8.06 27.27 -20.90
CA ARG A 435 -7.24 28.30 -20.22
C ARG A 435 -5.88 27.75 -19.81
N THR A 436 -5.85 26.58 -19.16
CA THR A 436 -4.61 25.90 -18.76
C THR A 436 -3.74 25.55 -19.98
N TRP A 437 -4.36 25.07 -21.07
CA TRP A 437 -3.65 24.81 -22.33
C TRP A 437 -2.98 26.05 -22.90
N ARG A 438 -3.69 27.17 -22.94
CA ARG A 438 -3.16 28.44 -23.44
C ARG A 438 -1.97 28.92 -22.60
N ALA A 439 -2.08 28.86 -21.28
CA ALA A 439 -0.99 29.22 -20.37
C ALA A 439 0.21 28.28 -20.51
N LEU A 440 -0.03 26.97 -20.58
CA LEU A 440 1.02 25.95 -20.68
C LEU A 440 1.81 26.08 -22.00
N MET A 441 1.12 26.38 -23.10
CA MET A 441 1.78 26.63 -24.38
C MET A 441 2.57 27.93 -24.37
N ALA A 442 2.04 29.01 -23.79
CA ALA A 442 2.75 30.27 -23.69
C ALA A 442 4.02 30.13 -22.83
N ALA A 443 3.93 29.45 -21.68
CA ALA A 443 5.06 29.21 -20.79
C ALA A 443 6.13 28.29 -21.41
N ALA A 444 5.73 27.32 -22.23
CA ALA A 444 6.67 26.43 -22.91
C ALA A 444 7.39 27.10 -24.10
N ASN A 445 6.90 28.25 -24.58
CA ASN A 445 7.39 28.94 -25.78
C ASN A 445 8.03 30.34 -25.50
N LEU A 446 8.06 30.83 -24.25
CA LEU A 446 8.58 32.16 -23.90
C LEU A 446 9.71 32.10 -22.86
N ALA A 447 10.65 33.05 -22.95
CA ALA A 447 11.66 33.31 -21.92
C ALA A 447 11.01 33.86 -20.62
N PRO A 448 11.65 33.69 -19.45
CA PRO A 448 11.00 33.78 -18.14
C PRO A 448 10.61 35.22 -17.72
N PRO A 449 9.50 35.42 -16.99
CA PRO A 449 9.16 36.72 -16.38
C PRO A 449 10.04 37.03 -15.15
N PRO A 450 10.22 38.32 -14.77
CA PRO A 450 11.19 38.73 -13.76
C PRO A 450 10.84 38.24 -12.34
N PRO A 451 11.86 37.97 -11.49
CA PRO A 451 11.67 37.32 -10.19
C PRO A 451 11.21 38.28 -9.08
N VAL A 452 10.35 37.77 -8.18
CA VAL A 452 9.99 38.40 -6.89
C VAL A 452 10.94 37.85 -5.81
N PRO A 453 11.48 38.65 -4.87
CA PRO A 453 12.54 38.20 -3.98
C PRO A 453 12.00 37.41 -2.77
N VAL A 454 12.53 36.19 -2.60
CA VAL A 454 12.46 35.40 -1.35
C VAL A 454 13.87 34.86 -1.07
N ALA A 455 14.20 34.80 0.23
CA ALA A 455 15.52 34.55 0.84
C ALA A 455 16.34 33.38 0.24
N PRO A 456 17.68 33.43 0.35
CA PRO A 456 18.58 32.62 -0.45
C PRO A 456 18.52 31.13 -0.05
N ILE A 457 18.22 30.28 -1.04
CA ILE A 457 18.42 28.84 -0.96
C ILE A 457 19.66 28.52 -1.79
N VAL A 458 20.65 27.95 -1.12
CA VAL A 458 21.92 27.45 -1.67
C VAL A 458 21.62 26.38 -2.75
N PRO A 459 22.35 26.37 -3.88
CA PRO A 459 22.13 25.37 -4.93
C PRO A 459 22.77 24.04 -4.55
N ALA A 460 22.08 22.93 -4.79
CA ALA A 460 22.75 21.65 -4.97
C ALA A 460 21.88 20.71 -5.80
N ALA A 461 22.26 20.54 -7.06
CA ALA A 461 22.17 19.23 -7.67
C ALA A 461 23.19 18.34 -6.96
N GLU A 462 22.73 17.45 -6.07
CA GLU A 462 23.51 16.33 -5.57
C GLU A 462 22.60 15.09 -5.55
N ALA A 463 23.18 13.94 -5.88
CA ALA A 463 22.51 12.65 -5.90
C ALA A 463 21.71 12.45 -4.61
N ALA A 464 20.53 11.83 -4.68
CA ALA A 464 19.75 11.47 -3.50
C ALA A 464 20.63 10.68 -2.53
N GLU A 465 21.08 11.34 -1.46
CA GLU A 465 21.87 10.74 -0.41
C GLU A 465 21.01 9.66 0.24
N THR A 466 21.45 8.41 0.16
CA THR A 466 20.81 7.31 0.87
C THR A 466 20.79 7.62 2.37
N ILE A 467 19.61 7.67 2.99
CA ILE A 467 19.46 7.94 4.43
C ILE A 467 20.34 6.96 5.20
N THR A 468 21.36 7.48 5.87
CA THR A 468 22.30 6.69 6.67
C THR A 468 21.70 6.30 8.03
N PRO A 469 22.15 5.21 8.65
CA PRO A 469 21.75 4.85 10.02
C PRO A 469 21.98 5.98 11.04
N ALA A 470 23.10 6.71 10.92
CA ALA A 470 23.37 7.87 11.77
C ALA A 470 22.29 8.96 11.63
N GLN A 471 21.87 9.28 10.40
CA GLN A 471 20.78 10.23 10.16
C GLN A 471 19.44 9.74 10.71
N ILE A 472 19.14 8.44 10.68
CA ILE A 472 17.96 7.87 11.34
C ILE A 472 18.00 8.15 12.85
N GLY A 473 19.15 7.91 13.48
CA GLY A 473 19.37 8.23 14.90
C GLY A 473 19.16 9.70 15.21
N THR A 474 19.73 10.60 14.40
CA THR A 474 19.55 12.05 14.55
C THR A 474 18.09 12.47 14.37
N ASN A 475 17.40 11.94 13.36
CA ASN A 475 15.99 12.23 13.11
C ASN A 475 15.09 11.79 14.27
N LEU A 476 15.29 10.58 14.79
CA LEU A 476 14.56 10.10 15.96
C LEU A 476 14.90 10.90 17.23
N ALA A 477 16.16 11.32 17.40
CA ALA A 477 16.57 12.18 18.52
C ALA A 477 15.88 13.55 18.47
N ALA A 478 15.67 14.10 17.26
CA ALA A 478 14.99 15.38 17.05
C ALA A 478 13.49 15.37 17.42
N ILE A 479 12.86 14.19 17.50
CA ILE A 479 11.49 14.08 18.04
C ILE A 479 11.53 14.40 19.54
N THR A 480 10.99 15.56 19.90
CA THR A 480 10.84 15.95 21.29
C THR A 480 9.66 15.21 21.92
N MET A 481 9.85 14.69 23.13
CA MET A 481 8.83 13.95 23.87
C MET A 481 8.78 14.47 25.30
N THR A 482 7.60 14.91 25.73
CA THR A 482 7.31 15.19 27.13
C THR A 482 6.42 14.07 27.67
N SER A 483 6.83 13.46 28.79
CA SER A 483 6.05 12.39 29.41
C SER A 483 5.61 12.81 30.80
N THR A 484 4.34 12.60 31.13
CA THR A 484 3.80 12.79 32.48
C THR A 484 3.17 11.51 32.98
N SER A 485 3.57 11.08 34.17
CA SER A 485 2.97 9.91 34.82
C SER A 485 1.69 10.31 35.53
N VAL A 486 0.65 9.51 35.32
CA VAL A 486 -0.68 9.67 35.93
C VAL A 486 -0.98 8.40 36.69
N ASP A 487 -1.23 8.53 38.00
CA ASP A 487 -1.75 7.43 38.79
C ASP A 487 -3.24 7.23 38.46
N LEU A 488 -3.57 6.03 37.96
CA LEU A 488 -4.95 5.66 37.64
C LEU A 488 -5.63 4.89 38.78
N GLY A 489 -4.93 4.70 39.90
CA GLY A 489 -5.35 3.92 41.06
C GLY A 489 -5.44 2.42 40.76
N LEU A 490 -6.24 1.71 41.57
CA LEU A 490 -6.47 0.28 41.40
C LEU A 490 -7.32 0.00 40.15
N LYS A 491 -6.77 -0.81 39.24
CA LYS A 491 -7.44 -1.27 38.03
C LYS A 491 -7.50 -2.80 37.96
N PRO A 492 -8.48 -3.37 37.24
CA PRO A 492 -8.54 -4.81 37.00
C PRO A 492 -7.24 -5.35 36.39
N ASN A 493 -6.66 -6.39 37.02
CA ASN A 493 -5.41 -7.02 36.60
C ASN A 493 -5.61 -7.89 35.35
N ALA A 494 -5.74 -7.26 34.19
CA ALA A 494 -5.86 -8.02 32.94
C ALA A 494 -4.54 -8.63 32.48
N VAL A 495 -3.38 -8.13 32.91
CA VAL A 495 -2.07 -8.67 32.51
C VAL A 495 -1.94 -10.11 32.99
N ASP A 496 -1.99 -10.32 34.31
CA ASP A 496 -1.81 -11.66 34.87
C ASP A 496 -2.98 -12.57 34.51
N PHE A 497 -4.19 -12.00 34.40
CA PHE A 497 -5.36 -12.77 34.00
C PHE A 497 -5.19 -13.37 32.58
N ASN A 498 -4.53 -12.66 31.67
CA ASN A 498 -4.19 -13.16 30.34
C ASN A 498 -3.00 -14.13 30.32
N ALA A 499 -1.98 -13.85 31.13
CA ALA A 499 -0.82 -14.73 31.26
C ALA A 499 -1.27 -16.14 31.69
N ILE A 500 -2.25 -16.21 32.59
CA ILE A 500 -2.87 -17.47 33.03
C ILE A 500 -3.81 -18.01 31.94
N ALA A 501 -4.78 -17.21 31.48
CA ALA A 501 -5.84 -17.62 30.57
C ALA A 501 -5.90 -16.76 29.30
N TYR A 502 -5.15 -17.16 28.27
CA TYR A 502 -4.98 -16.42 27.02
C TYR A 502 -6.23 -16.41 26.11
N ALA A 503 -7.13 -17.38 26.24
CA ALA A 503 -8.32 -17.47 25.37
C ALA A 503 -9.39 -16.43 25.77
N ASN A 504 -9.85 -15.63 24.79
CA ASN A 504 -10.93 -14.66 25.00
C ASN A 504 -12.30 -15.28 24.78
N THR A 505 -12.84 -15.90 25.82
CA THR A 505 -14.20 -16.45 25.81
C THR A 505 -15.23 -15.38 26.18
N PRO A 506 -16.52 -15.52 25.77
CA PRO A 506 -17.59 -14.65 26.24
C PRO A 506 -17.69 -14.61 27.77
N SER A 507 -17.52 -15.74 28.45
CA SER A 507 -17.55 -15.85 29.91
C SER A 507 -16.42 -15.05 30.57
N LYS A 508 -15.18 -15.16 30.08
CA LYS A 508 -14.03 -14.37 30.55
C LYS A 508 -14.28 -12.86 30.42
N ARG A 509 -14.79 -12.42 29.26
CA ARG A 509 -15.11 -11.01 29.00
C ARG A 509 -16.21 -10.50 29.93
N ALA A 510 -17.23 -11.31 30.22
CA ALA A 510 -18.33 -10.95 31.09
C ALA A 510 -17.88 -10.74 32.53
N ILE A 511 -17.13 -11.68 33.11
CA ILE A 511 -16.66 -11.59 34.51
C ILE A 511 -15.66 -10.44 34.70
N PHE A 512 -14.77 -10.20 33.74
CA PHE A 512 -13.84 -9.07 33.79
C PHE A 512 -14.57 -7.72 33.72
N ARG A 513 -15.59 -7.63 32.86
CA ARG A 513 -16.42 -6.42 32.75
C ARG A 513 -17.16 -6.11 34.05
N GLN A 514 -17.65 -7.13 34.76
CA GLN A 514 -18.30 -6.94 36.06
C GLN A 514 -17.35 -6.29 37.07
N LEU A 515 -16.09 -6.76 37.16
CA LEU A 515 -15.09 -6.15 38.04
C LEU A 515 -14.79 -4.70 37.65
N ALA A 516 -14.60 -4.44 36.36
CA ALA A 516 -14.35 -3.08 35.85
C ALA A 516 -15.50 -2.12 36.17
N VAL A 517 -16.74 -2.54 35.96
CA VAL A 517 -17.94 -1.76 36.27
C VAL A 517 -18.05 -1.50 37.78
N ALA A 518 -17.85 -2.53 38.61
CA ALA A 518 -17.91 -2.40 40.06
C ALA A 518 -16.85 -1.43 40.60
N ARG A 519 -15.59 -1.54 40.14
CA ARG A 519 -14.51 -0.65 40.60
C ARG A 519 -14.70 0.79 40.13
N ASN A 520 -15.17 1.00 38.90
CA ASN A 520 -15.50 2.35 38.43
C ASN A 520 -16.65 2.96 39.24
N GLY A 521 -17.68 2.16 39.56
CA GLY A 521 -18.78 2.58 40.43
C GLY A 521 -18.32 2.93 41.84
N GLU A 522 -17.39 2.15 42.40
CA GLU A 522 -16.78 2.40 43.70
C GLU A 522 -16.01 3.73 43.71
N ALA A 523 -15.10 3.94 42.75
CA ALA A 523 -14.33 5.17 42.62
C ALA A 523 -15.24 6.41 42.48
N THR A 524 -16.29 6.32 41.65
CA THR A 524 -17.27 7.40 41.49
C THR A 524 -18.01 7.70 42.79
N ALA A 525 -18.35 6.67 43.57
CA ALA A 525 -19.02 6.84 44.85
C ALA A 525 -18.09 7.44 45.91
N GLU A 526 -16.81 7.04 45.93
CA GLU A 526 -15.76 7.58 46.79
C GLU A 526 -15.52 9.07 46.51
N GLU A 527 -15.38 9.46 45.24
CA GLU A 527 -15.24 10.86 44.81
C GLU A 527 -16.44 11.70 45.23
N ARG A 528 -17.65 11.20 45.03
CA ARG A 528 -18.88 11.89 45.44
C ARG A 528 -18.96 12.05 46.96
N LEU A 529 -18.57 11.03 47.71
CA LEU A 529 -18.51 11.10 49.18
C LEU A 529 -17.49 12.14 49.65
N ALA A 530 -16.30 12.15 49.05
CA ALA A 530 -15.25 13.12 49.33
C ALA A 530 -15.73 14.56 49.03
N ALA A 531 -16.34 14.78 47.86
CA ALA A 531 -16.91 16.08 47.49
C ALA A 531 -17.99 16.55 48.47
N LEU A 532 -18.89 15.66 48.91
CA LEU A 532 -19.91 16.00 49.92
C LEU A 532 -19.28 16.36 51.27
N ARG A 533 -18.27 15.61 51.72
CA ARG A 533 -17.56 15.92 52.97
C ARG A 533 -16.81 17.25 52.91
N ALA A 534 -16.23 17.60 51.76
CA ALA A 534 -15.55 18.88 51.55
C ALA A 534 -16.50 20.10 51.64
N THR A 535 -17.81 19.91 51.43
CA THR A 535 -18.81 21.00 51.62
C THR A 535 -19.13 21.29 53.08
N VAL A 536 -18.66 20.47 54.03
CA VAL A 536 -18.87 20.67 55.46
C VAL A 536 -17.69 21.47 56.03
N ALA A 537 -17.98 22.67 56.57
CA ALA A 537 -16.93 23.52 57.14
C ALA A 537 -16.32 22.86 58.40
N PRO A 538 -14.99 22.96 58.59
CA PRO A 538 -14.32 22.40 59.76
C PRO A 538 -14.96 22.91 61.08
N GLY A 539 -15.26 21.99 62.00
CA GLY A 539 -15.85 22.33 63.30
C GLY A 539 -17.35 22.66 63.30
N THR A 540 -18.05 22.49 62.17
CA THR A 540 -19.50 22.76 62.07
C THR A 540 -20.33 21.48 61.94
N THR A 541 -21.54 21.48 62.50
CA THR A 541 -22.49 20.37 62.35
C THR A 541 -23.20 20.47 61.00
N PRO A 542 -23.07 19.48 60.10
CA PRO A 542 -23.74 19.52 58.80
C PRO A 542 -25.26 19.45 58.90
N SER A 543 -25.95 20.12 57.97
CA SER A 543 -27.42 20.10 57.88
C SER A 543 -27.98 18.66 57.79
N ALA A 544 -29.22 18.45 58.23
CA ALA A 544 -29.88 17.13 58.14
C ALA A 544 -29.89 16.58 56.71
N ARG A 545 -30.13 17.45 55.70
CA ARG A 545 -30.07 17.09 54.28
C ARG A 545 -28.67 16.70 53.82
N THR A 546 -27.64 17.40 54.30
CA THR A 546 -26.23 17.07 54.00
C THR A 546 -25.84 15.73 54.64
N ARG A 547 -26.23 15.49 55.91
CA ARG A 547 -26.01 14.20 56.59
C ARG A 547 -26.66 13.04 55.84
N GLN A 548 -27.91 13.19 55.40
CA GLN A 548 -28.60 12.17 54.61
C GLN A 548 -27.88 11.87 53.28
N ARG A 549 -27.38 12.91 52.58
CA ARG A 549 -26.63 12.73 51.34
C ARG A 549 -25.28 12.04 51.56
N ILE A 550 -24.58 12.34 52.65
CA ILE A 550 -23.33 11.67 53.03
C ILE A 550 -23.60 10.19 53.33
N ALA A 551 -24.59 9.88 54.17
CA ALA A 551 -24.96 8.49 54.49
C ALA A 551 -25.36 7.68 53.23
N ALA A 552 -26.10 8.30 52.30
CA ALA A 552 -26.45 7.66 51.04
C ALA A 552 -25.23 7.39 50.14
N ALA A 553 -24.25 8.29 50.14
CA ALA A 553 -22.99 8.11 49.41
C ALA A 553 -22.10 7.03 50.06
N GLU A 554 -22.01 6.98 51.39
CA GLU A 554 -21.32 5.91 52.13
C GLU A 554 -21.93 4.53 51.85
N ALA A 555 -23.26 4.44 51.86
CA ALA A 555 -23.95 3.21 51.49
C ALA A 555 -23.68 2.82 50.02
N ALA A 556 -23.50 3.79 49.11
CA ALA A 556 -23.12 3.51 47.72
C ALA A 556 -21.69 2.98 47.60
N VAL A 557 -20.73 3.55 48.34
CA VAL A 557 -19.35 3.04 48.42
C VAL A 557 -19.37 1.59 48.91
N ALA A 558 -20.02 1.30 50.04
CA ALA A 558 -20.10 -0.06 50.60
C ALA A 558 -20.73 -1.08 49.63
N ARG A 559 -21.81 -0.70 48.92
CA ARG A 559 -22.43 -1.58 47.92
C ARG A 559 -21.50 -1.88 46.74
N ASN A 560 -20.79 -0.89 46.24
CA ASN A 560 -19.84 -1.07 45.14
C ASN A 560 -18.61 -1.87 45.58
N HIS A 561 -18.09 -1.62 46.79
CA HIS A 561 -17.02 -2.41 47.39
C HIS A 561 -17.40 -3.90 47.47
N ALA A 562 -18.60 -4.22 47.96
CA ALA A 562 -19.10 -5.59 47.98
C ALA A 562 -19.31 -6.17 46.56
N ALA A 563 -19.59 -5.35 45.55
CA ALA A 563 -19.65 -5.79 44.16
C ALA A 563 -18.24 -6.11 43.60
N VAL A 564 -17.23 -5.32 43.96
CA VAL A 564 -15.83 -5.59 43.63
C VAL A 564 -15.40 -6.93 44.22
N GLU A 565 -15.62 -7.17 45.52
CA GLU A 565 -15.25 -8.43 46.17
C GLU A 565 -15.91 -9.66 45.54
N ARG A 566 -17.20 -9.55 45.20
CA ARG A 566 -17.92 -10.61 44.49
C ARG A 566 -17.33 -10.88 43.11
N ALA A 567 -17.05 -9.84 42.33
CA ALA A 567 -16.46 -9.97 41.00
C ALA A 567 -15.03 -10.54 41.06
N SER A 568 -14.22 -10.07 42.02
CA SER A 568 -12.87 -10.58 42.32
C SER A 568 -12.88 -12.06 42.67
N THR A 569 -13.86 -12.51 43.46
CA THR A 569 -14.05 -13.92 43.78
C THR A 569 -14.47 -14.73 42.55
N ALA A 570 -15.40 -14.22 41.75
CA ALA A 570 -15.85 -14.87 40.53
C ALA A 570 -14.71 -15.08 39.51
N ILE A 571 -13.79 -14.12 39.40
CA ILE A 571 -12.59 -14.27 38.54
C ILE A 571 -11.67 -15.39 39.06
N ARG A 572 -11.40 -15.43 40.37
CA ARG A 572 -10.56 -16.48 40.97
C ARG A 572 -11.17 -17.87 40.78
N THR A 573 -12.46 -18.04 41.04
CA THR A 573 -13.16 -19.30 40.80
C THR A 573 -13.12 -19.69 39.32
N TRP A 574 -13.34 -18.73 38.42
CA TRP A 574 -13.27 -19.00 36.99
C TRP A 574 -11.87 -19.45 36.56
N LEU A 575 -10.81 -18.81 37.08
CA LEU A 575 -9.42 -19.18 36.83
C LEU A 575 -9.10 -20.60 37.31
N GLN A 576 -9.56 -20.98 38.49
CA GLN A 576 -9.42 -22.35 39.01
C GLN A 576 -10.05 -23.38 38.07
N SER A 577 -11.25 -23.10 37.55
CA SER A 577 -11.94 -24.04 36.67
C SER A 577 -11.47 -24.03 35.21
N ASN A 578 -10.92 -22.92 34.71
CA ASN A 578 -10.69 -22.72 33.27
C ASN A 578 -9.25 -22.36 32.88
N GLY A 579 -8.40 -21.97 33.85
CA GLY A 579 -7.06 -21.44 33.61
C GLY A 579 -6.19 -22.40 32.79
N HIS A 580 -6.11 -23.66 33.22
CA HIS A 580 -5.36 -24.72 32.52
C HIS A 580 -5.80 -24.92 31.07
N ALA A 581 -7.11 -25.07 30.83
CA ALA A 581 -7.66 -25.31 29.50
C ALA A 581 -7.45 -24.13 28.53
N HIS A 582 -7.25 -22.92 29.08
CA HIS A 582 -7.10 -21.69 28.32
C HIS A 582 -5.67 -21.14 28.33
N ASN A 583 -4.72 -21.80 29.00
CA ASN A 583 -3.32 -21.41 29.01
C ASN A 583 -2.65 -21.70 27.67
N ARG A 584 -1.84 -20.76 27.16
CA ARG A 584 -1.20 -20.85 25.85
C ARG A 584 -0.21 -22.02 25.76
N ARG A 585 0.67 -22.15 26.76
CA ARG A 585 1.75 -23.16 26.80
C ARG A 585 1.18 -24.57 26.88
N LEU A 586 0.21 -24.80 27.77
CA LEU A 586 -0.45 -26.10 27.91
C LEU A 586 -1.17 -26.54 26.63
N ARG A 587 -1.84 -25.61 25.93
CA ARG A 587 -2.49 -25.91 24.64
C ARG A 587 -1.50 -26.27 23.54
N GLU A 588 -0.34 -25.62 23.50
CA GLU A 588 0.70 -25.92 22.53
C GLU A 588 1.32 -27.29 22.80
N ILE A 589 1.65 -27.58 24.07
CA ILE A 589 2.13 -28.91 24.49
C ILE A 589 1.11 -29.99 24.10
N ALA A 590 -0.19 -29.78 24.33
CA ALA A 590 -1.24 -30.73 23.94
C ALA A 590 -1.30 -30.98 22.43
N ARG A 591 -1.10 -29.96 21.58
CA ARG A 591 -1.04 -30.14 20.11
C ARG A 591 0.20 -30.90 19.67
N GLN A 592 1.35 -30.57 20.25
CA GLN A 592 2.61 -31.27 19.97
C GLN A 592 2.51 -32.73 20.42
N ARG A 593 1.87 -32.99 21.56
CA ARG A 593 1.58 -34.32 22.09
C ARG A 593 0.72 -35.12 21.11
N GLN A 594 -0.39 -34.55 20.62
CA GLN A 594 -1.23 -35.20 19.62
C GLN A 594 -0.46 -35.58 18.34
N THR A 595 0.47 -34.72 17.91
CA THR A 595 1.32 -34.97 16.75
C THR A 595 2.32 -36.10 17.02
N ALA A 596 2.96 -36.08 18.20
CA ALA A 596 3.87 -37.13 18.64
C ALA A 596 3.17 -38.49 18.80
N ASP A 597 1.94 -38.53 19.33
CA ASP A 597 1.15 -39.77 19.44
C ASP A 597 0.82 -40.38 18.07
N ARG A 598 0.48 -39.53 17.09
CA ARG A 598 0.26 -40.00 15.71
C ARG A 598 1.53 -40.54 15.07
N ALA A 599 2.67 -39.90 15.34
CA ALA A 599 3.98 -40.37 14.90
C ALA A 599 4.33 -41.73 15.53
N LEU A 600 4.14 -41.87 16.84
CA LEU A 600 4.34 -43.13 17.57
C LEU A 600 3.43 -44.25 17.05
N ALA A 601 2.14 -43.98 16.84
CA ALA A 601 1.20 -44.95 16.26
C ALA A 601 1.60 -45.36 14.84
N ARG A 602 2.17 -44.45 14.04
CA ARG A 602 2.70 -44.77 12.71
C ARG A 602 3.97 -45.61 12.78
N ALA A 603 4.91 -45.27 13.66
CA ALA A 603 6.14 -46.02 13.87
C ALA A 603 5.87 -47.46 14.33
N ARG A 604 4.94 -47.64 15.29
CA ARG A 604 4.48 -48.96 15.76
C ARG A 604 3.87 -49.82 14.64
N ARG A 605 3.08 -49.22 13.75
CA ARG A 605 2.54 -49.93 12.56
C ARG A 605 3.63 -50.31 11.55
N GLY A 606 4.63 -49.45 11.39
CA GLY A 606 5.77 -49.70 10.51
C GLY A 606 6.83 -50.66 11.08
N ARG A 607 6.75 -51.00 12.37
CA ARG A 607 7.74 -51.82 13.11
C ARG A 607 9.16 -51.27 13.08
N ASP A 608 9.32 -49.96 12.91
CA ASP A 608 10.60 -49.26 12.93
C ASP A 608 11.00 -48.94 14.37
N GLN A 609 11.94 -49.71 14.93
CA GLN A 609 12.35 -49.58 16.33
C GLN A 609 13.04 -48.24 16.65
N ALA A 610 13.81 -47.68 15.72
CA ALA A 610 14.47 -46.40 15.93
C ALA A 610 13.44 -45.26 15.95
N ALA A 611 12.47 -45.29 15.02
CA ALA A 611 11.38 -44.32 15.00
C ALA A 611 10.42 -44.46 16.20
N ILE A 612 10.21 -45.68 16.71
CA ILE A 612 9.46 -45.92 17.95
C ILE A 612 10.18 -45.25 19.13
N GLN A 613 11.46 -45.53 19.34
CA GLN A 613 12.24 -44.97 20.45
C GLN A 613 12.28 -43.43 20.40
N GLN A 614 12.50 -42.85 19.22
CA GLN A 614 12.50 -41.39 19.05
C GLN A 614 11.14 -40.77 19.37
N ALA A 615 10.04 -41.39 18.91
CA ALA A 615 8.70 -40.91 19.18
C ALA A 615 8.34 -41.05 20.67
N GLU A 616 8.70 -42.16 21.32
CA GLU A 616 8.49 -42.39 22.76
C GLU A 616 9.26 -41.40 23.61
N GLN A 617 10.51 -41.09 23.26
CA GLN A 617 11.29 -40.05 23.93
C GLN A 617 10.62 -38.68 23.80
N ARG A 618 10.15 -38.32 22.60
CA ARG A 618 9.44 -37.04 22.38
C ARG A 618 8.15 -36.97 23.19
N VAL A 619 7.41 -38.08 23.28
CA VAL A 619 6.22 -38.23 24.13
C VAL A 619 6.57 -37.98 25.61
N ALA A 620 7.63 -38.62 26.11
CA ALA A 620 8.07 -38.48 27.51
C ALA A 620 8.50 -37.05 27.85
N THR A 621 9.27 -36.40 26.97
CA THR A 621 9.66 -34.98 27.12
C THR A 621 8.43 -34.08 27.21
N LEU A 622 7.44 -34.27 26.33
CA LEU A 622 6.22 -33.45 26.32
C LEU A 622 5.34 -33.66 27.56
N GLU A 623 5.35 -34.86 28.17
CA GLU A 623 4.65 -35.10 29.44
C GLU A 623 5.35 -34.44 30.64
N ALA A 624 6.68 -34.45 30.67
CA ALA A 624 7.46 -33.72 31.65
C ALA A 624 7.19 -32.20 31.54
N ASP A 625 7.27 -31.65 30.32
CA ASP A 625 6.96 -30.25 30.03
C ASP A 625 5.54 -29.87 30.45
N ARG A 626 4.57 -30.76 30.19
CA ARG A 626 3.17 -30.57 30.60
C ARG A 626 3.04 -30.45 32.12
N THR A 627 3.73 -31.32 32.86
CA THR A 627 3.70 -31.35 34.33
C THR A 627 4.29 -30.06 34.91
N THR A 628 5.45 -29.63 34.40
CA THR A 628 6.07 -28.36 34.80
C THR A 628 5.17 -27.16 34.49
N ALA A 629 4.58 -27.11 33.28
CA ALA A 629 3.67 -26.03 32.90
C ALA A 629 2.38 -26.00 33.72
N HIS A 630 1.86 -27.16 34.15
CA HIS A 630 0.70 -27.22 35.07
C HIS A 630 1.05 -26.60 36.43
N ALA A 631 2.15 -27.01 37.04
CA ALA A 631 2.58 -26.48 38.34
C ALA A 631 2.84 -24.96 38.30
N GLU A 632 3.36 -24.46 37.17
CA GLU A 632 3.52 -23.02 36.93
C GLU A 632 2.16 -22.29 36.88
N VAL A 633 1.18 -22.84 36.16
CA VAL A 633 -0.17 -22.28 36.07
C VAL A 633 -0.87 -22.29 37.43
N ASP A 634 -0.76 -23.37 38.20
CA ASP A 634 -1.30 -23.46 39.57
C ASP A 634 -0.72 -22.36 40.48
N ARG A 635 0.60 -22.14 40.40
CA ARG A 635 1.27 -21.07 41.15
C ARG A 635 0.72 -19.70 40.76
N LEU A 636 0.60 -19.41 39.47
CA LEU A 636 0.08 -18.13 38.99
C LEU A 636 -1.38 -17.90 39.40
N ILE A 637 -2.23 -18.94 39.38
CA ILE A 637 -3.61 -18.87 39.88
C ILE A 637 -3.63 -18.56 41.37
N ALA A 638 -2.75 -19.21 42.15
CA ALA A 638 -2.68 -19.01 43.60
C ALA A 638 -2.22 -17.60 44.00
N THR A 639 -1.31 -16.99 43.22
CA THR A 639 -0.78 -15.65 43.49
C THR A 639 -1.54 -14.52 42.78
N PHE A 640 -2.62 -14.83 42.05
CA PHE A 640 -3.34 -13.83 41.25
C PHE A 640 -4.06 -12.79 42.12
N VAL A 641 -3.75 -11.51 41.90
CA VAL A 641 -4.42 -10.38 42.54
C VAL A 641 -5.39 -9.70 41.54
N PRO A 642 -6.71 -9.63 41.82
CA PRO A 642 -7.69 -9.11 40.86
C PRO A 642 -7.57 -7.63 40.52
N LEU A 643 -7.07 -6.80 41.44
CA LEU A 643 -6.88 -5.37 41.29
C LEU A 643 -5.42 -5.02 41.55
N VAL A 644 -4.81 -4.25 40.66
CA VAL A 644 -3.41 -3.79 40.79
C VAL A 644 -3.33 -2.27 40.58
N PRO A 645 -2.43 -1.56 41.26
CA PRO A 645 -2.20 -0.14 41.00
C PRO A 645 -1.60 0.02 39.61
N ILE A 646 -2.12 0.97 38.83
CA ILE A 646 -1.61 1.27 37.49
C ILE A 646 -1.19 2.73 37.42
N THR A 647 0.08 2.96 37.10
CA THR A 647 0.58 4.26 36.66
C THR A 647 0.68 4.25 35.14
N GLN A 648 0.17 5.28 34.49
CA GLN A 648 0.21 5.44 33.05
C GLN A 648 1.04 6.67 32.67
N ASN A 649 1.97 6.52 31.74
CA ASN A 649 2.66 7.65 31.15
C ASN A 649 1.86 8.20 29.97
N ARG A 650 1.65 9.52 29.97
CA ARG A 650 1.11 10.27 28.85
C ARG A 650 2.24 10.97 28.13
N HIS A 651 2.42 10.63 26.86
CA HIS A 651 3.45 11.17 26.00
C HIS A 651 2.87 12.21 25.06
N VAL A 652 3.51 13.37 24.99
CA VAL A 652 3.26 14.39 23.98
C VAL A 652 4.52 14.49 23.13
N LEU A 653 4.42 14.11 21.86
CA LEU A 653 5.53 14.08 20.91
C LEU A 653 5.33 15.13 19.82
N GLN A 654 6.39 15.84 19.43
CA GLN A 654 6.40 16.70 18.24
C GLN A 654 7.10 15.98 17.09
N VAL A 655 6.37 15.68 16.02
CA VAL A 655 6.88 14.97 14.84
C VAL A 655 6.53 15.77 13.59
N ASP A 656 7.54 16.30 12.89
CA ASP A 656 7.36 17.10 11.67
C ASP A 656 6.29 18.19 11.80
N GLY A 657 6.36 18.97 12.89
CA GLY A 657 5.46 20.10 13.18
C GLY A 657 4.07 19.73 13.69
N GLU A 658 3.76 18.43 13.86
CA GLU A 658 2.49 17.97 14.41
C GLU A 658 2.65 17.40 15.81
N THR A 659 1.65 17.64 16.65
CA THR A 659 1.57 17.08 17.99
C THR A 659 0.88 15.73 17.97
N ILE A 660 1.58 14.69 18.43
CA ILE A 660 1.06 13.34 18.63
C ILE A 660 0.93 13.07 20.12
N ARG A 661 -0.24 12.60 20.56
CA ARG A 661 -0.50 12.23 21.95
C ARG A 661 -0.65 10.73 22.06
N LEU A 662 0.22 10.10 22.83
CA LEU A 662 0.20 8.67 23.13
C LEU A 662 0.09 8.45 24.64
N HIS A 663 -0.38 7.28 25.05
CA HIS A 663 -0.26 6.82 26.42
C HIS A 663 0.02 5.32 26.47
N ASP A 664 0.77 4.90 27.48
CA ASP A 664 1.10 3.48 27.71
C ASP A 664 0.09 2.79 28.65
N ASN A 665 0.37 1.56 29.07
CA ASN A 665 -0.43 0.82 30.05
C ASN A 665 -1.92 0.75 29.70
N VAL A 666 -2.22 0.47 28.42
CA VAL A 666 -3.59 0.50 27.94
C VAL A 666 -4.37 -0.71 28.47
N ILE A 667 -5.47 -0.41 29.17
CA ILE A 667 -6.35 -1.41 29.77
C ILE A 667 -7.55 -1.61 28.89
N ALA A 668 -7.62 -2.75 28.21
CA ALA A 668 -8.80 -3.11 27.45
C ALA A 668 -9.29 -4.51 27.78
N TYR A 669 -10.62 -4.65 27.88
CA TYR A 669 -11.39 -5.90 27.88
C TYR A 669 -10.62 -7.22 28.04
N ALA A 670 -10.12 -7.50 29.24
CA ALA A 670 -9.42 -8.74 29.57
C ALA A 670 -8.28 -9.10 28.58
N THR A 671 -7.65 -8.11 27.94
CA THR A 671 -6.50 -8.16 27.02
C THR A 671 -5.60 -6.97 27.33
N ILE A 672 -4.39 -7.20 27.84
CA ILE A 672 -3.41 -6.13 28.02
C ILE A 672 -2.08 -6.57 27.40
N ASP A 673 -1.43 -5.60 26.75
CA ASP A 673 0.02 -5.47 26.76
C ASP A 673 0.40 -4.30 27.69
N ALA A 674 1.21 -4.56 28.72
CA ALA A 674 1.64 -3.56 29.70
C ALA A 674 2.57 -2.50 29.09
N ARG A 675 2.94 -2.65 27.80
CA ARG A 675 3.86 -1.77 27.07
C ARG A 675 3.27 -1.25 25.75
N GLY A 676 1.99 -1.51 25.49
CA GLY A 676 1.31 -1.01 24.30
C GLY A 676 0.95 0.47 24.42
N PHE A 677 1.02 1.18 23.30
CA PHE A 677 0.63 2.58 23.14
C PHE A 677 -0.73 2.69 22.48
N GLU A 678 -1.52 3.66 22.93
CA GLU A 678 -2.70 4.15 22.21
C GLU A 678 -2.64 5.67 22.05
N GLY A 679 -3.10 6.15 20.91
CA GLY A 679 -3.25 7.57 20.69
C GLY A 679 -3.39 7.97 19.24
N LYS A 680 -3.20 9.27 18.96
CA LYS A 680 -3.39 9.87 17.64
C LYS A 680 -2.80 11.27 17.57
N GLY A 681 -2.80 11.85 16.37
CA GLY A 681 -2.47 13.27 16.18
C GLY A 681 -3.59 14.21 16.64
N ASP A 682 -3.21 15.39 17.14
CA ASP A 682 -4.16 16.39 17.67
C ASP A 682 -5.15 16.90 16.60
N ASN A 683 -4.69 17.01 15.36
CA ASN A 683 -5.50 17.47 14.22
C ASN A 683 -6.42 16.39 13.65
N ASP A 684 -6.45 15.18 14.23
CA ASP A 684 -7.30 14.08 13.78
C ASP A 684 -8.53 13.88 14.67
N SER A 685 -9.70 13.92 14.07
CA SER A 685 -10.99 13.89 14.77
C SER A 685 -12.03 13.07 14.02
N ARG A 686 -13.06 12.61 14.74
CA ARG A 686 -14.20 11.95 14.09
C ARG A 686 -14.89 12.87 13.08
N ALA A 687 -14.96 14.17 13.35
CA ALA A 687 -15.50 15.15 12.40
C ALA A 687 -14.65 15.23 11.13
N LEU A 688 -13.32 15.16 11.25
CA LEU A 688 -12.43 15.08 10.09
C LEU A 688 -12.68 13.80 9.28
N VAL A 689 -12.84 12.65 9.94
CA VAL A 689 -13.17 11.38 9.26
C VAL A 689 -14.46 11.51 8.46
N THR A 690 -15.53 12.03 9.06
CA THR A 690 -16.80 12.27 8.36
C THR A 690 -16.60 13.20 7.16
N THR A 691 -15.85 14.29 7.34
CA THR A 691 -15.57 15.26 6.27
C THR A 691 -14.81 14.63 5.11
N ARG A 692 -13.75 13.86 5.39
CA ARG A 692 -12.91 13.21 4.38
C ARG A 692 -13.65 12.08 3.67
N LEU A 693 -14.43 11.28 4.40
CA LEU A 693 -15.30 10.28 3.80
C LEU A 693 -16.30 10.92 2.84
N GLY A 694 -16.90 12.06 3.20
CA GLY A 694 -17.79 12.81 2.30
C GLY A 694 -17.10 13.37 1.05
N GLN A 695 -15.78 13.56 1.08
CA GLN A 695 -14.99 14.03 -0.06
C GLN A 695 -14.58 12.90 -1.01
N PHE A 696 -14.32 11.70 -0.48
CA PHE A 696 -13.67 10.61 -1.23
C PHE A 696 -14.48 9.32 -1.32
N ALA A 697 -15.67 9.26 -0.70
CA ALA A 697 -16.62 8.17 -0.80
C ALA A 697 -18.04 8.69 -1.03
N THR A 698 -18.86 7.90 -1.68
CA THR A 698 -20.26 8.23 -2.02
C THR A 698 -21.19 7.08 -1.65
N GLY A 699 -22.51 7.34 -1.69
CA GLY A 699 -23.53 6.29 -1.58
C GLY A 699 -23.36 5.43 -0.33
N ASP A 700 -23.49 4.11 -0.50
CA ASP A 700 -23.37 3.17 0.60
C ASP A 700 -21.91 2.97 1.07
N HIS A 701 -20.90 3.26 0.23
CA HIS A 701 -19.49 3.24 0.68
C HIS A 701 -19.27 4.25 1.82
N LEU A 702 -19.76 5.49 1.65
CA LEU A 702 -19.70 6.53 2.67
C LEU A 702 -20.40 6.09 3.96
N ARG A 703 -21.65 5.61 3.85
CA ARG A 703 -22.46 5.23 5.02
C ARG A 703 -21.86 4.05 5.79
N ILE A 704 -21.41 3.01 5.08
CA ILE A 704 -20.79 1.82 5.68
C ILE A 704 -19.50 2.20 6.41
N LEU A 705 -18.59 2.90 5.73
CA LEU A 705 -17.31 3.29 6.33
C LEU A 705 -17.48 4.27 7.48
N SER A 706 -18.50 5.13 7.44
CA SER A 706 -18.83 6.03 8.56
C SER A 706 -19.19 5.25 9.82
N ILE A 707 -20.07 4.23 9.70
CA ILE A 707 -20.45 3.37 10.83
C ILE A 707 -19.24 2.60 11.35
N ILE A 708 -18.48 1.97 10.46
CA ILE A 708 -17.31 1.18 10.86
C ILE A 708 -16.29 2.08 11.58
N SER A 709 -15.96 3.24 11.02
CA SER A 709 -15.01 4.18 11.63
C SER A 709 -15.41 4.63 13.03
N HIS A 710 -16.71 4.75 13.29
CA HIS A 710 -17.22 5.11 14.61
C HIS A 710 -16.83 4.09 15.69
N HIS A 711 -16.75 2.82 15.30
CA HIS A 711 -16.33 1.71 16.15
C HIS A 711 -14.82 1.50 16.18
N GLU A 712 -14.11 1.78 15.08
CA GLU A 712 -12.69 1.44 14.94
C GLU A 712 -11.73 2.58 15.31
N GLY A 713 -11.89 3.79 14.77
CA GLY A 713 -10.94 4.88 15.03
C GLY A 713 -10.92 6.01 13.99
N THR A 714 -9.87 6.81 14.04
CA THR A 714 -9.60 7.93 13.11
C THR A 714 -8.32 7.69 12.29
N PHE A 715 -7.96 8.57 11.34
CA PHE A 715 -6.92 8.29 10.32
C PHE A 715 -5.51 8.10 10.88
N SER A 716 -5.19 8.75 11.99
CA SER A 716 -3.91 8.68 12.69
C SER A 716 -3.96 7.82 13.96
N ASN A 717 -5.13 7.23 14.26
CA ASN A 717 -5.34 6.47 15.48
C ASN A 717 -4.51 5.19 15.46
N VAL A 718 -3.61 5.06 16.43
CA VAL A 718 -2.74 3.91 16.65
C VAL A 718 -3.17 3.17 17.90
N ASN A 719 -3.06 1.85 17.85
CA ASN A 719 -3.23 0.97 18.98
C ASN A 719 -2.21 -0.17 18.83
N THR A 720 -1.39 -0.37 19.86
CA THR A 720 -0.35 -1.42 19.87
C THR A 720 -0.54 -2.41 21.01
N TRP A 721 -1.78 -2.56 21.50
CA TRP A 721 -2.14 -3.36 22.66
C TRP A 721 -3.07 -4.54 22.33
N ASP A 722 -2.87 -5.32 21.28
CA ASP A 722 -3.68 -6.53 21.08
C ASP A 722 -2.94 -7.66 20.32
N ARG A 723 -3.68 -8.60 19.71
CA ARG A 723 -3.09 -9.70 18.92
C ARG A 723 -2.43 -9.20 17.62
N ALA A 724 -2.75 -8.01 17.17
CA ALA A 724 -2.16 -7.35 16.03
C ALA A 724 -1.12 -6.34 16.54
N ILE A 725 0.14 -6.78 16.62
CA ILE A 725 1.30 -6.07 17.19
C ILE A 725 1.22 -4.53 17.06
N VAL A 726 0.87 -4.03 15.87
CA VAL A 726 0.49 -2.63 15.65
C VAL A 726 -0.78 -2.59 14.82
N THR A 727 -1.71 -1.72 15.22
CA THR A 727 -2.89 -1.35 14.45
C THR A 727 -2.93 0.16 14.20
N TRP A 728 -3.40 0.57 13.02
CA TRP A 728 -3.39 1.97 12.62
C TRP A 728 -4.52 2.30 11.65
N GLY A 729 -5.02 3.53 11.73
CA GLY A 729 -5.93 4.13 10.74
C GLY A 729 -7.41 3.96 11.07
N PHE A 730 -8.27 4.58 10.25
CA PHE A 730 -9.68 4.78 10.61
C PHE A 730 -10.55 3.50 10.61
N ILE A 731 -10.02 2.39 10.10
CA ILE A 731 -10.59 1.03 10.22
C ILE A 731 -9.61 0.03 10.85
N GLN A 732 -8.55 0.52 11.51
CA GLN A 732 -7.56 -0.24 12.28
C GLN A 732 -6.91 -1.40 11.48
N TRP A 733 -6.13 -1.05 10.45
CA TRP A 733 -5.29 -2.02 9.73
C TRP A 733 -4.19 -2.57 10.62
N THR A 734 -3.85 -3.85 10.44
CA THR A 734 -3.06 -4.62 11.40
C THR A 734 -1.74 -5.13 10.84
N PHE A 735 -0.67 -5.11 11.65
CA PHE A 735 0.45 -6.04 11.54
C PHE A 735 0.10 -7.35 12.28
N GLY A 736 0.25 -8.50 11.62
CA GLY A 736 0.13 -9.82 12.23
C GLY A 736 1.35 -10.15 13.11
N GLU A 737 1.30 -11.28 13.84
CA GLU A 737 2.41 -11.74 14.68
C GLU A 737 3.73 -11.92 13.88
N GLY A 738 3.64 -12.18 12.58
CA GLY A 738 4.78 -12.27 11.66
C GLY A 738 5.25 -10.93 11.08
N GLY A 739 4.67 -9.80 11.50
CA GLY A 739 4.86 -8.47 10.91
C GLY A 739 4.33 -8.34 9.48
N ASP A 740 3.46 -9.26 9.07
CA ASP A 740 2.70 -9.28 7.84
C ASP A 740 1.31 -8.66 8.06
N GLY A 741 0.35 -8.85 7.14
CA GLY A 741 -1.04 -8.45 7.38
C GLY A 741 -1.51 -7.23 6.59
N SER A 742 -2.64 -6.68 7.01
CA SER A 742 -3.37 -5.68 6.19
C SER A 742 -2.75 -4.29 6.21
N LEU A 743 -1.99 -3.96 7.25
CA LEU A 743 -1.26 -2.70 7.34
C LEU A 743 -0.10 -2.62 6.34
N VAL A 744 0.59 -3.74 6.08
CA VAL A 744 1.64 -3.82 5.06
C VAL A 744 1.09 -3.45 3.68
N ALA A 745 -0.09 -3.95 3.33
CA ALA A 745 -0.72 -3.66 2.04
C ALA A 745 -1.10 -2.17 1.90
N LEU A 746 -1.57 -1.54 2.98
CA LEU A 746 -1.88 -0.12 2.99
C LEU A 746 -0.61 0.74 2.90
N LEU A 747 0.42 0.45 3.71
CA LEU A 747 1.69 1.19 3.69
C LEU A 747 2.41 1.03 2.35
N ALA A 748 2.38 -0.17 1.75
CA ALA A 748 2.92 -0.40 0.41
C ALA A 748 2.14 0.39 -0.65
N GLU A 749 0.82 0.52 -0.50
CA GLU A 749 0.00 1.34 -1.39
C GLU A 749 0.30 2.84 -1.23
N ILE A 750 0.55 3.31 0.00
CA ILE A 750 1.01 4.69 0.26
C ILE A 750 2.38 4.91 -0.37
N LYS A 751 3.38 4.06 -0.10
CA LYS A 751 4.72 4.12 -0.68
C LYS A 751 4.70 4.11 -2.21
N ARG A 752 3.84 3.27 -2.80
CA ARG A 752 3.67 3.20 -4.27
C ARG A 752 3.06 4.47 -4.87
N ARG A 753 2.15 5.14 -4.16
CA ARG A 753 1.44 6.34 -4.66
C ARG A 753 2.12 7.65 -4.31
N GLU A 754 2.89 7.64 -3.22
CA GLU A 754 3.55 8.79 -2.61
C GLU A 754 4.94 8.43 -2.07
N PRO A 755 5.90 8.04 -2.93
CA PRO A 755 7.21 7.57 -2.50
C PRO A 755 8.00 8.63 -1.73
N GLN A 756 8.03 9.88 -2.23
CA GLN A 756 8.73 10.99 -1.55
C GLN A 756 8.09 11.34 -0.20
N LEU A 757 6.77 11.29 -0.08
CA LEU A 757 6.11 11.52 1.22
C LEU A 757 6.45 10.39 2.19
N PHE A 758 6.46 9.15 1.70
CA PHE A 758 6.77 7.98 2.51
C PHE A 758 8.23 8.00 2.97
N GLU A 759 9.16 8.37 2.09
CA GLU A 759 10.56 8.61 2.43
C GLU A 759 10.70 9.68 3.53
N ASN A 760 10.07 10.85 3.31
CA ASN A 760 10.11 12.00 4.22
C ASN A 760 9.34 11.82 5.53
N ARG A 761 8.44 10.85 5.64
CA ARG A 761 7.60 10.64 6.83
C ARG A 761 7.85 9.31 7.52
N MET A 762 8.48 8.34 6.86
CA MET A 762 8.69 6.99 7.40
C MET A 762 10.15 6.56 7.26
N GLU A 763 10.71 6.52 6.05
CA GLU A 763 12.04 5.92 5.81
C GLU A 763 13.15 6.73 6.47
N ARG A 764 13.02 8.06 6.56
CA ARG A 764 13.96 8.92 7.30
C ARG A 764 14.08 8.59 8.80
N TYR A 765 13.07 7.91 9.34
CA TYR A 765 13.01 7.43 10.72
C TYR A 765 13.28 5.92 10.81
N GLY A 766 13.69 5.30 9.71
CA GLY A 766 14.01 3.88 9.60
C GLY A 766 12.81 2.97 9.37
N LEU A 767 11.59 3.50 9.24
CA LEU A 767 10.39 2.69 9.03
C LEU A 767 10.13 2.41 7.56
N ASP A 768 9.98 1.14 7.20
CA ASP A 768 9.65 0.73 5.83
C ASP A 768 8.77 -0.54 5.80
N VAL A 769 8.31 -0.93 4.61
CA VAL A 769 7.59 -2.17 4.32
C VAL A 769 8.16 -2.87 3.09
N THR A 770 8.28 -4.18 3.17
CA THR A 770 8.66 -5.07 2.06
C THR A 770 7.43 -5.73 1.45
N SER A 771 7.61 -6.55 0.41
CA SER A 771 6.53 -7.37 -0.16
C SER A 771 5.97 -8.41 0.82
N THR A 772 6.67 -8.71 1.91
CA THR A 772 6.31 -9.79 2.86
C THR A 772 6.08 -9.31 4.29
N GLY A 773 6.41 -8.08 4.64
CA GLY A 773 6.24 -7.60 6.02
C GLY A 773 6.87 -6.24 6.31
N ALA A 774 6.69 -5.76 7.55
CA ALA A 774 7.33 -4.57 8.09
C ALA A 774 8.86 -4.67 8.06
N GLN A 775 9.54 -3.53 7.96
CA GLN A 775 10.99 -3.41 8.07
C GLN A 775 11.34 -2.20 8.94
N LEU A 776 12.37 -2.34 9.76
CA LEU A 776 12.92 -1.27 10.57
C LEU A 776 14.44 -1.25 10.46
N THR A 777 15.01 -0.13 10.03
CA THR A 777 16.45 0.16 10.11
C THR A 777 16.71 1.00 11.35
N ARG A 778 17.59 0.54 12.23
CA ARG A 778 17.96 1.26 13.46
C ARG A 778 19.15 2.18 13.23
N ALA A 779 19.39 3.05 14.21
CA ALA A 779 20.49 4.01 14.18
C ALA A 779 21.90 3.38 14.14
N ASP A 780 22.02 2.15 14.65
CA ASP A 780 23.24 1.35 14.63
C ASP A 780 23.44 0.58 13.30
N GLY A 781 22.51 0.73 12.35
CA GLY A 781 22.54 0.04 11.05
C GLY A 781 21.90 -1.34 11.07
N THR A 782 21.41 -1.83 12.21
CA THR A 782 20.70 -3.11 12.27
C THR A 782 19.35 -3.03 11.55
N VAL A 783 19.04 -4.04 10.73
CA VAL A 783 17.79 -4.13 9.97
C VAL A 783 16.94 -5.28 10.48
N LEU A 784 15.75 -4.96 10.99
CA LEU A 784 14.74 -5.92 11.40
C LEU A 784 13.70 -6.10 10.29
N ASN A 785 13.17 -7.31 10.15
CA ASN A 785 12.14 -7.62 9.17
C ASN A 785 11.02 -8.45 9.80
N GLY A 786 9.77 -8.25 9.36
CA GLY A 786 8.60 -8.99 9.83
C GLY A 786 8.30 -8.76 11.30
N GLY A 787 8.01 -9.83 12.04
CA GLY A 787 7.59 -9.79 13.44
C GLY A 787 8.53 -9.00 14.34
N PRO A 788 9.86 -9.22 14.28
CA PRO A 788 10.84 -8.40 15.00
C PRO A 788 10.74 -6.89 14.73
N ALA A 789 10.48 -6.47 13.49
CA ALA A 789 10.31 -5.05 13.15
C ALA A 789 9.01 -4.50 13.76
N ALA A 790 7.90 -5.23 13.61
CA ALA A 790 6.62 -4.84 14.20
C ALA A 790 6.70 -4.75 15.73
N LEU A 791 7.38 -5.69 16.38
CA LEU A 791 7.56 -5.71 17.84
C LEU A 791 8.44 -4.54 18.31
N ALA A 792 9.50 -4.22 17.58
CA ALA A 792 10.31 -3.04 17.87
C ALA A 792 9.49 -1.74 17.76
N MET A 793 8.59 -1.64 16.78
CA MET A 793 7.64 -0.52 16.69
C MET A 793 6.68 -0.52 17.89
N GLN A 794 6.08 -1.66 18.25
CA GLN A 794 5.09 -1.76 19.33
C GLN A 794 5.57 -1.11 20.64
N THR A 795 6.86 -1.25 20.95
CA THR A 795 7.47 -0.81 22.22
C THR A 795 8.15 0.57 22.16
N ASP A 796 8.13 1.26 21.03
CA ASP A 796 8.82 2.55 20.85
C ASP A 796 7.82 3.68 20.53
N ALA A 797 7.63 4.59 21.50
CA ALA A 797 6.70 5.71 21.38
C ALA A 797 7.01 6.63 20.19
N LYS A 798 8.29 6.81 19.84
CA LYS A 798 8.71 7.68 18.73
C LYS A 798 8.36 7.02 17.39
N LEU A 799 8.66 5.73 17.22
CA LEU A 799 8.30 5.00 15.99
C LEU A 799 6.78 4.94 15.78
N ILE A 800 6.01 4.75 16.85
CA ILE A 800 4.54 4.80 16.78
C ILE A 800 4.03 6.21 16.47
N ALA A 801 4.64 7.24 17.04
CA ALA A 801 4.29 8.62 16.72
C ALA A 801 4.57 8.97 15.26
N VAL A 802 5.65 8.46 14.66
CA VAL A 802 5.94 8.60 13.23
C VAL A 802 4.85 7.96 12.37
N LEU A 803 4.42 6.72 12.70
CA LEU A 803 3.30 6.09 12.00
C LEU A 803 1.98 6.88 12.17
N SER A 804 1.69 7.36 13.38
CA SER A 804 0.52 8.20 13.65
C SER A 804 0.56 9.48 12.82
N ARG A 805 1.71 10.15 12.76
CA ARG A 805 1.95 11.39 11.99
C ARG A 805 1.64 11.24 10.51
N LEU A 806 1.95 10.09 9.91
CA LEU A 806 1.61 9.79 8.52
C LEU A 806 0.10 9.89 8.26
N GLY A 807 -0.74 9.56 9.26
CA GLY A 807 -2.21 9.56 9.15
C GLY A 807 -2.84 10.96 9.14
N VAL A 808 -2.07 11.98 9.50
CA VAL A 808 -2.50 13.39 9.45
C VAL A 808 -2.43 13.93 8.01
N GLU A 809 -1.63 13.31 7.14
CA GLU A 809 -1.47 13.74 5.75
C GLU A 809 -2.75 13.51 4.95
N GLN A 810 -3.34 14.58 4.38
CA GLN A 810 -4.61 14.50 3.66
C GLN A 810 -4.59 13.47 2.51
N VAL A 811 -3.47 13.36 1.80
CA VAL A 811 -3.32 12.35 0.75
C VAL A 811 -3.35 10.94 1.31
N VAL A 812 -2.77 10.71 2.49
CA VAL A 812 -2.80 9.41 3.15
C VAL A 812 -4.22 9.09 3.62
N GLN A 813 -4.96 10.07 4.12
CA GLN A 813 -6.38 9.92 4.48
C GLN A 813 -7.22 9.48 3.27
N GLN A 814 -6.99 10.09 2.11
CA GLN A 814 -7.62 9.67 0.86
C GLN A 814 -7.23 8.23 0.48
N ILE A 815 -5.94 7.89 0.53
CA ILE A 815 -5.45 6.54 0.22
C ILE A 815 -6.09 5.51 1.16
N GLN A 816 -6.19 5.81 2.45
CA GLN A 816 -6.87 4.96 3.43
C GLN A 816 -8.32 4.66 3.01
N ILE A 817 -9.09 5.68 2.61
CA ILE A 817 -10.50 5.51 2.18
C ILE A 817 -10.60 4.65 0.91
N GLU A 818 -9.84 5.01 -0.13
CA GLU A 818 -9.86 4.31 -1.40
C GLU A 818 -9.40 2.85 -1.24
N HIS A 819 -8.39 2.62 -0.41
CA HIS A 819 -7.89 1.29 -0.10
C HIS A 819 -8.91 0.47 0.71
N ALA A 820 -9.64 1.09 1.65
CA ALA A 820 -10.72 0.43 2.38
C ALA A 820 -11.85 -0.01 1.43
N ILE A 821 -12.30 0.86 0.52
CA ILE A 821 -13.32 0.52 -0.49
C ILE A 821 -12.83 -0.63 -1.37
N ALA A 822 -11.64 -0.48 -1.95
CA ALA A 822 -11.07 -1.45 -2.88
C ALA A 822 -10.89 -2.83 -2.24
N THR A 823 -10.37 -2.89 -1.01
CA THR A 823 -10.00 -4.16 -0.36
C THR A 823 -11.11 -4.77 0.49
N LYS A 824 -11.80 -3.97 1.31
CA LYS A 824 -12.77 -4.48 2.30
C LYS A 824 -14.16 -4.69 1.70
N ILE A 825 -14.51 -3.97 0.64
CA ILE A 825 -15.84 -4.02 0.02
C ILE A 825 -15.74 -4.65 -1.36
N THR A 826 -15.08 -3.99 -2.30
CA THR A 826 -15.07 -4.39 -3.72
C THR A 826 -14.38 -5.73 -3.95
N ALA A 827 -13.14 -5.88 -3.48
CA ALA A 827 -12.40 -7.13 -3.65
C ALA A 827 -13.05 -8.30 -2.91
N LEU A 828 -13.64 -8.06 -1.73
CA LEU A 828 -14.37 -9.10 -0.99
C LEU A 828 -15.59 -9.59 -1.76
N ARG A 829 -16.40 -8.68 -2.30
CA ARG A 829 -17.58 -9.04 -3.12
C ARG A 829 -17.17 -9.80 -4.38
N ALA A 830 -16.04 -9.46 -5.00
CA ALA A 830 -15.54 -10.14 -6.19
C ALA A 830 -15.03 -11.59 -5.94
N ARG A 831 -14.88 -12.02 -4.68
CA ARG A 831 -14.36 -13.37 -4.38
C ARG A 831 -15.39 -14.43 -4.77
N ARG A 832 -14.93 -15.48 -5.46
CA ARG A 832 -15.73 -16.70 -5.70
C ARG A 832 -15.93 -17.46 -4.40
N VAL A 833 -17.13 -18.02 -4.22
CA VAL A 833 -17.42 -18.93 -3.11
C VAL A 833 -17.01 -20.34 -3.52
N THR A 834 -16.03 -20.92 -2.83
CA THR A 834 -15.56 -22.28 -3.12
C THR A 834 -16.72 -23.29 -3.05
N GLY A 835 -16.92 -24.05 -4.13
CA GLY A 835 -17.97 -25.06 -4.21
C GLY A 835 -19.31 -24.55 -4.75
N HIS A 836 -19.43 -23.25 -5.03
CA HIS A 836 -20.66 -22.63 -5.58
C HIS A 836 -20.34 -21.80 -6.83
N PRO A 837 -21.22 -21.74 -7.84
CA PRO A 837 -20.96 -21.04 -9.11
C PRO A 837 -21.20 -19.52 -9.03
N VAL A 838 -20.96 -18.91 -7.87
CA VAL A 838 -21.28 -17.51 -7.59
C VAL A 838 -20.12 -16.82 -6.86
N THR A 839 -20.05 -15.50 -7.00
CA THR A 839 -19.25 -14.63 -6.14
C THR A 839 -20.02 -14.26 -4.88
N ILE A 840 -19.32 -13.76 -3.87
CA ILE A 840 -19.96 -13.22 -2.67
C ILE A 840 -20.90 -12.07 -3.04
N GLY A 841 -20.51 -11.21 -3.98
CA GLY A 841 -21.30 -10.07 -4.43
C GLY A 841 -22.56 -10.46 -5.22
N ASP A 842 -22.57 -11.63 -5.86
CA ASP A 842 -23.75 -12.18 -6.52
C ASP A 842 -24.81 -12.60 -5.49
N VAL A 843 -24.40 -13.01 -4.30
CA VAL A 843 -25.32 -13.42 -3.23
C VAL A 843 -25.64 -12.24 -2.31
N VAL A 844 -24.63 -11.53 -1.81
CA VAL A 844 -24.77 -10.40 -0.88
C VAL A 844 -24.74 -9.09 -1.66
N SER A 845 -25.93 -8.48 -1.81
CA SER A 845 -26.18 -7.35 -2.72
C SER A 845 -27.07 -6.26 -2.13
N SER A 846 -27.69 -6.50 -0.98
CA SER A 846 -28.40 -5.50 -0.19
C SER A 846 -27.41 -4.59 0.55
N ALA A 847 -27.78 -3.33 0.72
CA ALA A 847 -26.96 -2.36 1.45
C ALA A 847 -26.69 -2.83 2.89
N TYR A 848 -27.69 -3.41 3.56
CA TYR A 848 -27.53 -4.01 4.90
C TYR A 848 -26.55 -5.20 4.90
N GLY A 849 -26.72 -6.14 3.97
CA GLY A 849 -25.86 -7.32 3.88
C GLY A 849 -24.40 -6.96 3.60
N VAL A 850 -24.16 -6.00 2.70
CA VAL A 850 -22.81 -5.50 2.40
C VAL A 850 -22.20 -4.78 3.61
N GLY A 851 -22.98 -3.97 4.34
CA GLY A 851 -22.54 -3.32 5.57
C GLY A 851 -22.09 -4.32 6.65
N VAL A 852 -22.97 -5.26 7.00
CA VAL A 852 -22.68 -6.31 8.00
C VAL A 852 -21.45 -7.15 7.60
N MET A 853 -21.38 -7.56 6.33
CA MET A 853 -20.25 -8.34 5.83
C MET A 853 -18.93 -7.56 5.88
N THR A 854 -18.94 -6.27 5.50
CA THR A 854 -17.75 -5.42 5.53
C THR A 854 -17.24 -5.23 6.95
N ASP A 855 -18.16 -4.98 7.89
CA ASP A 855 -17.85 -4.88 9.31
C ASP A 855 -17.22 -6.18 9.85
N ARG A 856 -17.77 -7.34 9.49
CA ARG A 856 -17.15 -8.64 9.82
C ARG A 856 -15.78 -8.80 9.19
N HIS A 857 -15.56 -8.31 7.98
CA HIS A 857 -14.27 -8.39 7.33
C HIS A 857 -13.22 -7.56 8.08
N VAL A 858 -13.58 -6.35 8.52
CA VAL A 858 -12.70 -5.49 9.34
C VAL A 858 -12.35 -6.19 10.64
N GLY A 859 -13.34 -6.66 11.41
CA GLY A 859 -13.09 -7.23 12.74
C GLY A 859 -12.54 -8.65 12.79
N SER A 860 -12.70 -9.46 11.73
CA SER A 860 -12.36 -10.89 11.76
C SER A 860 -11.50 -11.41 10.61
N GLY A 861 -11.20 -10.55 9.63
CA GLY A 861 -10.41 -10.87 8.46
C GLY A 861 -11.19 -11.62 7.37
N VAL A 862 -10.62 -11.64 6.15
CA VAL A 862 -11.28 -12.21 4.96
C VAL A 862 -11.55 -13.71 5.10
N GLY A 863 -10.65 -14.45 5.76
CA GLY A 863 -10.74 -15.90 5.90
C GLY A 863 -12.04 -16.32 6.61
N ARG A 864 -12.33 -15.73 7.78
CA ARG A 864 -13.53 -16.08 8.56
C ARG A 864 -14.81 -15.70 7.82
N VAL A 865 -14.87 -14.51 7.22
CA VAL A 865 -16.05 -14.09 6.43
C VAL A 865 -16.31 -15.05 5.28
N THR A 866 -15.29 -15.39 4.50
CA THR A 866 -15.45 -16.34 3.36
C THR A 866 -15.88 -17.73 3.83
N GLN A 867 -15.40 -18.18 5.00
CA GLN A 867 -15.80 -19.46 5.59
C GLN A 867 -17.26 -19.43 6.06
N THR A 868 -17.70 -18.36 6.72
CA THR A 868 -19.10 -18.19 7.16
C THR A 868 -20.05 -18.13 5.96
N VAL A 869 -19.72 -17.34 4.93
CA VAL A 869 -20.52 -17.26 3.71
C VAL A 869 -20.64 -18.63 3.04
N LYS A 870 -19.53 -19.37 2.92
CA LYS A 870 -19.54 -20.72 2.35
C LYS A 870 -20.42 -21.67 3.18
N ALA A 871 -20.24 -21.71 4.49
CA ALA A 871 -20.98 -22.61 5.37
C ALA A 871 -22.49 -22.34 5.31
N ALA A 872 -22.89 -21.06 5.32
CA ALA A 872 -24.29 -20.67 5.18
C ALA A 872 -24.87 -21.07 3.81
N LEU A 873 -24.09 -20.94 2.73
CA LEU A 873 -24.50 -21.38 1.40
C LEU A 873 -24.59 -22.90 1.26
N ASP A 874 -23.64 -23.65 1.83
CA ASP A 874 -23.69 -25.11 1.85
C ASP A 874 -24.96 -25.58 2.56
N GLN A 875 -25.25 -25.04 3.74
CA GLN A 875 -26.45 -25.36 4.51
C GLN A 875 -27.73 -24.96 3.76
N PHE A 876 -27.72 -23.79 3.12
CA PHE A 876 -28.84 -23.33 2.31
C PHE A 876 -29.15 -24.28 1.16
N VAL A 877 -28.14 -24.68 0.38
CA VAL A 877 -28.31 -25.59 -0.75
C VAL A 877 -28.73 -26.99 -0.29
N GLN A 878 -28.15 -27.50 0.81
CA GLN A 878 -28.54 -28.80 1.37
C GLN A 878 -30.00 -28.81 1.86
N GLY A 879 -30.46 -27.72 2.47
CA GLY A 879 -31.83 -27.58 2.96
C GLY A 879 -32.88 -27.24 1.89
N ASN A 880 -32.47 -27.00 0.64
CA ASN A 880 -33.36 -26.60 -0.44
C ASN A 880 -33.07 -27.44 -1.70
N THR A 881 -33.76 -28.57 -1.83
CA THR A 881 -33.66 -29.46 -2.98
C THR A 881 -33.94 -28.71 -4.29
N GLY A 882 -33.02 -28.77 -5.25
CA GLY A 882 -33.13 -28.07 -6.54
C GLY A 882 -32.74 -26.59 -6.51
N ALA A 883 -32.11 -26.09 -5.44
CA ALA A 883 -31.60 -24.73 -5.39
C ALA A 883 -30.56 -24.46 -6.50
N ASP A 884 -30.84 -23.47 -7.33
CA ASP A 884 -29.95 -23.01 -8.40
C ASP A 884 -29.54 -21.55 -8.15
N LEU A 885 -28.34 -21.37 -7.61
CA LEU A 885 -27.79 -20.05 -7.28
C LEU A 885 -27.47 -19.18 -8.50
N THR A 886 -27.70 -19.66 -9.72
CA THR A 886 -27.68 -18.79 -10.91
C THR A 886 -28.97 -17.99 -11.06
N GLN A 887 -30.08 -18.43 -10.46
CA GLN A 887 -31.39 -17.79 -10.54
C GLN A 887 -31.63 -16.79 -9.41
N GLU A 888 -32.22 -15.64 -9.71
CA GLU A 888 -32.41 -14.55 -8.73
C GLU A 888 -33.29 -14.93 -7.54
N VAL A 889 -34.30 -15.78 -7.74
CA VAL A 889 -35.18 -16.23 -6.65
C VAL A 889 -34.40 -16.98 -5.56
N TRP A 890 -33.43 -17.81 -5.96
CA TRP A 890 -32.59 -18.56 -5.06
C TRP A 890 -31.52 -17.69 -4.43
N LYS A 891 -30.93 -16.76 -5.18
CA LYS A 891 -29.97 -15.80 -4.61
C LYS A 891 -30.61 -14.90 -3.54
N ALA A 892 -31.84 -14.44 -3.73
CA ALA A 892 -32.56 -13.64 -2.73
C ALA A 892 -32.82 -14.40 -1.42
N ARG A 893 -33.13 -15.69 -1.51
CA ARG A 893 -33.31 -16.57 -0.34
C ARG A 893 -31.97 -16.89 0.33
N ALA A 894 -30.94 -17.16 -0.47
CA ALA A 894 -29.58 -17.42 -0.01
C ALA A 894 -28.99 -16.20 0.70
N GLU A 895 -29.24 -14.98 0.19
CA GLU A 895 -28.80 -13.74 0.82
C GLU A 895 -29.31 -13.61 2.25
N ARG A 896 -30.59 -13.89 2.50
CA ARG A 896 -31.16 -13.86 3.85
C ARG A 896 -30.46 -14.83 4.80
N ALA A 897 -30.18 -16.06 4.33
CA ALA A 897 -29.48 -17.07 5.13
C ALA A 897 -28.03 -16.65 5.44
N VAL A 898 -27.30 -16.16 4.44
CA VAL A 898 -25.91 -15.69 4.59
C VAL A 898 -25.82 -14.49 5.51
N VAL A 899 -26.68 -13.49 5.31
CA VAL A 899 -26.71 -12.27 6.14
C VAL A 899 -27.10 -12.59 7.58
N ALA A 900 -28.06 -13.49 7.79
CA ALA A 900 -28.41 -13.96 9.14
C ALA A 900 -27.21 -14.63 9.83
N ALA A 901 -26.47 -15.49 9.12
CA ALA A 901 -25.27 -16.14 9.66
C ALA A 901 -24.16 -15.13 10.01
N LEU A 902 -23.95 -14.10 9.17
CA LEU A 902 -22.97 -13.03 9.44
C LEU A 902 -23.40 -12.11 10.59
N ALA A 903 -24.69 -11.78 10.68
CA ALA A 903 -25.25 -10.96 11.74
C ALA A 903 -25.22 -11.68 13.10
N ALA A 904 -25.45 -12.99 13.12
CA ALA A 904 -25.43 -13.81 14.35
C ALA A 904 -24.06 -13.85 15.04
N ILE A 905 -22.96 -13.61 14.31
CA ILE A 905 -21.61 -13.55 14.89
C ILE A 905 -21.48 -12.38 15.87
N ASP A 906 -22.04 -11.22 15.52
CA ASP A 906 -22.07 -10.05 16.39
C ASP A 906 -23.36 -9.25 16.12
N PRO A 907 -24.45 -9.59 16.84
CA PRO A 907 -25.75 -8.94 16.67
C PRO A 907 -25.73 -7.45 17.03
N HIS A 908 -24.90 -7.07 18.00
CA HIS A 908 -24.79 -5.67 18.44
C HIS A 908 -24.17 -4.80 17.35
N ARG A 909 -23.08 -5.25 16.71
CA ARG A 909 -22.52 -4.50 15.59
C ARG A 909 -23.39 -4.58 14.32
N ALA A 910 -24.12 -5.68 14.12
CA ALA A 910 -25.05 -5.79 13.00
C ALA A 910 -26.21 -4.78 13.08
N SER A 911 -26.72 -4.49 14.29
CA SER A 911 -27.83 -3.55 14.48
C SER A 911 -27.48 -2.11 14.09
N ALA A 912 -26.19 -1.74 14.08
CA ALA A 912 -25.73 -0.43 13.60
C ALA A 912 -26.11 -0.17 12.13
N PHE A 913 -26.30 -1.24 11.34
CA PHE A 913 -26.71 -1.15 9.93
C PHE A 913 -28.22 -1.24 9.73
N ALA A 914 -29.05 -1.31 10.78
CA ALA A 914 -30.49 -1.55 10.65
C ALA A 914 -31.25 -0.50 9.79
N SER A 915 -30.69 0.70 9.62
CA SER A 915 -31.23 1.76 8.74
C SER A 915 -30.94 1.54 7.24
N PHE A 916 -30.19 0.49 6.90
CA PHE A 916 -29.86 0.16 5.52
C PHE A 916 -30.95 -0.68 4.88
N SER A 917 -31.11 -0.55 3.58
CA SER A 917 -32.06 -1.36 2.83
C SER A 917 -31.66 -2.84 2.87
N ASN A 918 -32.64 -3.68 3.22
CA ASN A 918 -32.58 -5.13 3.10
C ASN A 918 -32.99 -5.63 1.72
N ALA A 919 -33.42 -4.73 0.81
CA ALA A 919 -33.81 -5.12 -0.53
C ALA A 919 -32.59 -5.62 -1.32
N ARG A 920 -32.75 -6.72 -2.03
CA ARG A 920 -31.71 -7.28 -2.90
C ARG A 920 -31.30 -6.27 -3.96
N GLY A 921 -30.01 -6.18 -4.25
CA GLY A 921 -29.47 -5.22 -5.23
C GLY A 921 -29.53 -3.75 -4.81
N SER A 922 -29.97 -3.44 -3.58
CA SER A 922 -30.07 -2.06 -3.12
C SER A 922 -28.73 -1.40 -2.78
N PHE A 923 -27.63 -2.18 -2.71
CA PHE A 923 -26.32 -1.62 -2.49
C PHE A 923 -25.93 -0.71 -3.66
N ALA A 924 -25.78 0.58 -3.38
CA ALA A 924 -25.39 1.63 -4.32
C ALA A 924 -23.92 2.01 -4.08
N PRO A 925 -22.95 1.40 -4.81
CA PRO A 925 -21.53 1.70 -4.68
C PRO A 925 -21.18 3.14 -5.04
#